data_AF-A0A7K0DBZ6-F1
#
_entry.id   AF-A0A7K0DBZ6-F1
#
_cell.length_a   1.000
_cell.length_b   1.000
_cell.length_c   1.000
_cell.angle_alpha   90.00
_cell.angle_beta   90.00
_cell.angle_gamma   90.00
#
_symmetry.space_group_name_H-M   'P 1'
#
loop_
_entity.id
_entity.type
_entity.pdbx_description
1 polymer ?
#
loop_
_entity_poly.entity_id
_entity_poly.type
_entity_poly.pdbx_seq_one_letter_code
_entity_poly.pdbx_strand_id
1 'polypeptide(L)'
;MPVDGQPVVMLTFAGRQDRMELLTDYVREALRRGIIDEWHVWNFSRNEHDDNWLKSRFPVIGRTPDDLIYYPTVRVDTNLDDARIFSARVRAGSDVHIGIDPCYPSAPAYELIIGGWANTRTALRRIDTPAELFTDRDEEPPIIAQKETPGILSAVLFRDIELRLDSAGLTLSIDGNPAFTHEMEMVQGRYDIHVKTGYGATGEWRFPDRENGEGAGEYLYHTAGRSESGWSEALMSYAERAEHYADTVFLKCDDDIVYIQLDELADFIRFRARAREYFLVSANVVNNGVCADLQQRHGAVPRDLIRVSPSPENHHEYLWASATMAADLHNYFLDNRDLFERMPAAPVRFGGRISINFVAWLGRDMSFMSADMQDDEHMLSVQIPGYLGRPNCIYPKLLVSHLTFFPQDEGFPYEAILGRYRKLAEQLHTHPPHTVESAAPARTWSRELDELRNSLREEITRELRDHVTATANVMLQSIDGYERRHRRNLVFAAQAVAASDSARLATDQMTTGQVFDTPHNTLRYALSLCAGDGLALEFGVATGNTLRVIAENRDGGVYGFDSFHGLPESWRTGFPEGSFATERWPEVAGAELVVGLFADVLPKFLVEHPGPVDFLHIDCDLYSSARTVLELVGPRLHPGSVIVFDEYFNYPGWQHHEYRAWQEYVAATHTEFVYEGYTVDNEQVVVRITHTPGEDTPPQA
;
A
#
# COMPACT_ATOMS: atom_id res chain seq x y z
N MET A 1 26.59 15.31 -15.27
CA MET A 1 25.98 16.60 -14.89
C MET A 1 24.52 16.49 -15.28
N PRO A 2 23.58 16.54 -14.33
CA PRO A 2 22.19 16.21 -14.57
C PRO A 2 21.56 17.11 -15.65
N VAL A 3 20.58 16.59 -16.38
CA VAL A 3 19.88 17.35 -17.43
C VAL A 3 19.20 18.58 -16.81
N ASP A 4 19.70 19.75 -17.16
CA ASP A 4 19.30 21.06 -16.64
C ASP A 4 19.32 21.18 -15.10
N GLY A 5 20.05 20.29 -14.42
CA GLY A 5 20.22 20.28 -12.96
C GLY A 5 19.19 19.48 -12.15
N GLN A 6 18.25 18.76 -12.78
CA GLN A 6 17.31 17.89 -12.08
C GLN A 6 17.82 16.44 -12.00
N PRO A 7 17.67 15.73 -10.87
CA PRO A 7 17.99 14.31 -10.78
C PRO A 7 17.10 13.48 -11.71
N VAL A 8 17.70 12.52 -12.42
CA VAL A 8 16.99 11.59 -13.31
C VAL A 8 17.27 10.15 -12.91
N VAL A 9 16.19 9.43 -12.55
CA VAL A 9 16.24 8.01 -12.19
C VAL A 9 15.58 7.20 -13.30
N MET A 10 16.32 6.27 -13.91
CA MET A 10 15.72 5.21 -14.72
C MET A 10 15.40 4.01 -13.82
N LEU A 11 14.26 3.35 -14.03
CA LEU A 11 13.92 2.09 -13.37
C LEU A 11 13.50 1.05 -14.41
N THR A 12 13.91 -0.20 -14.19
CA THR A 12 13.64 -1.34 -15.07
C THR A 12 13.16 -2.51 -14.24
N PHE A 13 12.04 -3.11 -14.64
CA PHE A 13 11.55 -4.37 -14.10
C PHE A 13 12.24 -5.50 -14.87
N ALA A 14 13.28 -6.07 -14.29
CA ALA A 14 14.30 -6.86 -14.98
C ALA A 14 14.15 -8.36 -14.70
N GLY A 15 14.00 -9.18 -15.75
CA GLY A 15 13.92 -10.63 -15.59
C GLY A 15 14.42 -11.48 -16.76
N ARG A 16 15.00 -10.89 -17.82
CA ARG A 16 15.40 -11.58 -19.06
C ARG A 16 16.79 -11.15 -19.55
N GLN A 17 17.84 -11.95 -19.32
CA GLN A 17 19.22 -11.68 -19.75
C GLN A 17 19.30 -11.40 -21.26
N ASP A 18 18.71 -12.27 -22.08
CA ASP A 18 18.80 -12.23 -23.55
C ASP A 18 18.07 -11.04 -24.19
N ARG A 19 17.36 -10.26 -23.36
CA ARG A 19 16.78 -8.94 -23.67
C ARG A 19 17.67 -7.82 -23.12
N MET A 20 18.05 -7.91 -21.84
CA MET A 20 18.77 -6.87 -21.11
C MET A 20 20.22 -6.63 -21.50
N GLU A 21 20.92 -7.61 -22.08
CA GLU A 21 22.31 -7.43 -22.54
C GLU A 21 22.44 -6.20 -23.43
N LEU A 22 21.50 -6.03 -24.37
CA LEU A 22 21.50 -4.91 -25.31
C LEU A 22 21.01 -3.60 -24.69
N LEU A 23 19.98 -3.66 -23.82
CA LEU A 23 19.50 -2.50 -23.07
C LEU A 23 20.63 -1.88 -22.24
N THR A 24 21.44 -2.72 -21.60
CA THR A 24 22.53 -2.29 -20.72
C THR A 24 23.51 -1.35 -21.42
N ASP A 25 23.81 -1.59 -22.71
CA ASP A 25 24.73 -0.72 -23.47
C ASP A 25 24.14 0.69 -23.68
N TYR A 26 22.83 0.80 -23.99
CA TYR A 26 22.17 2.10 -24.10
C TYR A 26 22.09 2.83 -22.76
N VAL A 27 21.76 2.13 -21.67
CA VAL A 27 21.59 2.77 -20.35
C VAL A 27 22.93 3.17 -19.74
N ARG A 28 23.99 2.36 -19.91
CA ARG A 28 25.36 2.76 -19.50
C ARG A 28 25.91 3.90 -20.34
N GLU A 29 25.60 3.97 -21.63
CA GLU A 29 25.93 5.14 -22.45
C GLU A 29 25.13 6.39 -22.01
N ALA A 30 23.88 6.25 -21.55
CA ALA A 30 23.10 7.34 -20.97
C ALA A 30 23.69 7.86 -19.63
N LEU A 31 24.10 6.96 -18.73
CA LEU A 31 24.84 7.28 -17.50
C LEU A 31 26.18 7.98 -17.82
N ARG A 32 26.97 7.42 -18.74
CA ARG A 32 28.28 7.96 -19.16
C ARG A 32 28.17 9.35 -19.80
N ARG A 33 27.06 9.65 -20.48
CA ARG A 33 26.75 10.99 -21.01
C ARG A 33 26.19 11.95 -19.95
N GLY A 34 25.77 11.46 -18.78
CA GLY A 34 25.07 12.22 -17.76
C GLY A 34 23.65 12.63 -18.18
N ILE A 35 23.00 11.81 -19.02
CA ILE A 35 21.59 11.99 -19.41
C ILE A 35 20.68 11.45 -18.30
N ILE A 36 21.12 10.40 -17.60
CA ILE A 36 20.51 9.91 -16.37
C ILE A 36 21.56 9.86 -15.25
N ASP A 37 21.13 9.88 -13.99
CA ASP A 37 22.02 9.89 -12.82
C ASP A 37 22.03 8.54 -12.07
N GLU A 38 20.87 7.86 -11.95
CA GLU A 38 20.76 6.52 -11.36
C GLU A 38 19.94 5.56 -12.26
N TRP A 39 20.29 4.27 -12.24
CA TRP A 39 19.51 3.17 -12.84
C TRP A 39 19.17 2.13 -11.76
N HIS A 40 17.87 2.00 -11.47
CA HIS A 40 17.30 1.05 -10.51
C HIS A 40 16.77 -0.18 -11.23
N VAL A 41 17.59 -1.24 -11.24
CA VAL A 41 17.26 -2.54 -11.81
C VAL A 41 16.52 -3.34 -10.75
N TRP A 42 15.20 -3.49 -10.88
CA TRP A 42 14.40 -4.31 -9.98
C TRP A 42 14.41 -5.77 -10.44
N ASN A 43 14.79 -6.69 -9.56
CA ASN A 43 14.88 -8.11 -9.89
C ASN A 43 13.49 -8.78 -9.89
N PHE A 44 13.02 -9.11 -11.10
CA PHE A 44 11.79 -9.84 -11.44
C PHE A 44 12.08 -11.14 -12.20
N SER A 45 13.32 -11.66 -12.08
CA SER A 45 13.72 -12.91 -12.73
C SER A 45 12.85 -14.09 -12.29
N ARG A 46 12.47 -14.93 -13.26
CA ARG A 46 11.54 -16.06 -13.05
C ARG A 46 12.26 -17.41 -12.96
N ASN A 47 13.59 -17.39 -13.00
CA ASN A 47 14.45 -18.58 -12.92
C ASN A 47 15.85 -18.20 -12.40
N GLU A 48 16.57 -19.21 -11.93
CA GLU A 48 17.89 -19.10 -11.31
C GLU A 48 19.00 -18.59 -12.28
N HIS A 49 18.85 -18.74 -13.59
CA HIS A 49 19.85 -18.29 -14.56
C HIS A 49 19.82 -16.76 -14.70
N ASP A 50 18.64 -16.18 -14.93
CA ASP A 50 18.46 -14.73 -15.01
C ASP A 50 18.74 -14.04 -13.66
N ASP A 51 18.37 -14.65 -12.54
CA ASP A 51 18.69 -14.14 -11.20
C ASP A 51 20.19 -14.03 -10.95
N ASN A 52 20.95 -15.11 -11.23
CA ASN A 52 22.39 -15.11 -11.10
C ASN A 52 23.06 -14.14 -12.10
N TRP A 53 22.52 -13.99 -13.32
CA TRP A 53 22.99 -12.98 -14.26
C TRP A 53 22.82 -11.58 -13.68
N LEU A 54 21.62 -11.20 -13.20
CA LEU A 54 21.35 -9.90 -12.60
C LEU A 54 22.26 -9.61 -11.40
N LYS A 55 22.40 -10.56 -10.47
CA LYS A 55 23.29 -10.46 -9.30
C LYS A 55 24.76 -10.28 -9.70
N SER A 56 25.21 -10.92 -10.79
CA SER A 56 26.57 -10.77 -11.30
C SER A 56 26.80 -9.47 -12.08
N ARG A 57 25.77 -8.97 -12.77
CA ARG A 57 25.84 -7.79 -13.66
C ARG A 57 25.68 -6.48 -12.91
N PHE A 58 24.89 -6.49 -11.84
CA PHE A 58 24.55 -5.35 -10.99
C PHE A 58 24.95 -5.62 -9.52
N PRO A 59 26.26 -5.75 -9.20
CA PRO A 59 26.74 -6.18 -7.88
C PRO A 59 26.68 -5.07 -6.80
N VAL A 60 25.84 -4.05 -7.00
CA VAL A 60 25.63 -2.92 -6.07
C VAL A 60 24.19 -3.00 -5.60
N ILE A 61 23.96 -3.24 -4.31
CA ILE A 61 22.60 -3.32 -3.75
C ILE A 61 22.00 -1.91 -3.67
N GLY A 62 20.80 -1.74 -4.21
CA GLY A 62 19.97 -0.54 -4.06
C GLY A 62 18.90 -0.71 -2.99
N ARG A 63 18.31 -1.92 -2.87
CA ARG A 63 17.29 -2.25 -1.86
C ARG A 63 17.42 -3.68 -1.35
N THR A 64 17.37 -3.82 -0.03
CA THR A 64 17.07 -5.08 0.67
C THR A 64 15.59 -5.10 1.10
N PRO A 65 14.86 -6.21 0.91
CA PRO A 65 13.45 -6.31 1.30
C PRO A 65 13.28 -6.59 2.81
N ASP A 66 12.02 -6.82 3.22
CA ASP A 66 11.70 -7.49 4.48
C ASP A 66 11.65 -9.01 4.21
N ASP A 67 12.82 -9.64 4.10
CA ASP A 67 12.95 -11.05 3.72
C ASP A 67 14.01 -11.84 4.51
N LEU A 68 14.81 -11.16 5.34
CA LEU A 68 15.92 -11.74 6.13
C LEU A 68 17.07 -12.33 5.27
N ILE A 69 17.09 -12.09 3.95
CA ILE A 69 18.11 -12.63 3.03
C ILE A 69 19.37 -11.75 3.05
N TYR A 70 20.55 -12.37 3.19
CA TYR A 70 21.83 -11.67 3.18
C TYR A 70 22.37 -11.43 1.77
N TYR A 71 22.49 -10.16 1.40
CA TYR A 71 23.01 -9.71 0.11
C TYR A 71 24.50 -9.33 0.20
N PRO A 72 25.38 -9.87 -0.67
CA PRO A 72 26.81 -9.54 -0.66
C PRO A 72 27.07 -8.10 -1.13
N THR A 73 28.07 -7.43 -0.54
CA THR A 73 28.41 -6.05 -0.89
C THR A 73 29.88 -5.90 -1.31
N VAL A 74 30.82 -5.91 -0.35
CA VAL A 74 32.26 -5.69 -0.55
C VAL A 74 33.08 -6.65 0.31
N ARG A 75 34.34 -6.87 -0.09
CA ARG A 75 35.34 -7.58 0.71
C ARG A 75 36.28 -6.60 1.41
N VAL A 76 36.40 -6.75 2.72
CA VAL A 76 37.37 -6.08 3.59
C VAL A 76 38.59 -7.00 3.76
N ASP A 77 39.78 -6.43 3.96
CA ASP A 77 41.02 -7.16 4.26
C ASP A 77 41.72 -6.45 5.42
N THR A 78 41.84 -7.12 6.58
CA THR A 78 42.40 -6.56 7.82
C THR A 78 43.91 -6.79 7.96
N ASN A 79 44.56 -7.34 6.92
CA ASN A 79 46.02 -7.50 6.86
C ASN A 79 46.74 -6.25 6.30
N LEU A 80 46.00 -5.21 5.93
CA LEU A 80 46.50 -3.93 5.45
C LEU A 80 46.45 -2.92 6.59
N ASP A 81 47.54 -2.17 6.81
CA ASP A 81 47.62 -1.15 7.88
C ASP A 81 46.49 -0.11 7.76
N ASP A 82 46.11 0.25 6.53
CA ASP A 82 44.85 0.93 6.20
C ASP A 82 43.69 -0.08 6.24
N ALA A 83 43.26 -0.44 7.46
CA ALA A 83 42.14 -1.34 7.69
C ALA A 83 40.88 -0.83 6.97
N ARG A 84 40.45 -1.54 5.91
CA ARG A 84 39.36 -1.06 5.03
C ARG A 84 38.04 -0.96 5.79
N ILE A 85 37.56 0.26 5.93
CA ILE A 85 36.23 0.57 6.44
C ILE A 85 35.20 0.09 5.42
N PHE A 86 34.18 -0.64 5.87
CA PHE A 86 32.95 -0.77 5.09
C PHE A 86 32.17 0.54 5.23
N SER A 87 31.99 1.27 4.12
CA SER A 87 31.15 2.46 4.07
C SER A 87 29.86 2.18 3.28
N ALA A 88 28.73 2.66 3.81
CA ALA A 88 27.45 2.62 3.14
C ALA A 88 26.56 3.77 3.65
N ARG A 89 25.53 4.12 2.89
CA ARG A 89 24.46 5.03 3.33
C ARG A 89 23.17 4.23 3.30
N VAL A 90 22.45 4.13 4.41
CA VAL A 90 21.21 3.34 4.51
C VAL A 90 20.03 4.17 4.99
N ARG A 91 18.86 3.94 4.38
CA ARG A 91 17.55 4.44 4.82
C ARG A 91 16.68 3.23 5.16
N ALA A 92 16.31 3.10 6.43
CA ALA A 92 15.55 1.97 6.98
C ALA A 92 14.86 2.38 8.29
N GLY A 93 13.64 1.88 8.56
CA GLY A 93 12.91 2.24 9.79
C GLY A 93 13.54 1.67 11.07
N SER A 94 14.06 0.46 10.99
CA SER A 94 14.67 -0.33 12.06
C SER A 94 15.47 -1.49 11.45
N ASP A 95 16.00 -2.39 12.29
CA ASP A 95 16.41 -3.76 11.95
C ASP A 95 17.26 -3.89 10.65
N VAL A 96 18.34 -3.11 10.57
CA VAL A 96 19.42 -3.28 9.57
C VAL A 96 20.47 -4.22 10.15
N HIS A 97 20.82 -5.26 9.41
CA HIS A 97 21.83 -6.23 9.83
C HIS A 97 23.04 -6.20 8.88
N ILE A 98 24.24 -6.19 9.45
CA ILE A 98 25.50 -6.38 8.72
C ILE A 98 26.07 -7.75 9.11
N GLY A 99 26.14 -8.65 8.14
CA GLY A 99 26.80 -9.95 8.25
C GLY A 99 28.27 -9.83 7.91
N ILE A 100 29.13 -10.40 8.75
CA ILE A 100 30.59 -10.34 8.65
C ILE A 100 31.09 -11.78 8.50
N ASP A 101 31.27 -12.22 7.26
CA ASP A 101 31.68 -13.59 6.90
C ASP A 101 33.21 -13.66 6.73
N PRO A 102 33.97 -14.34 7.61
CA PRO A 102 35.39 -14.58 7.38
C PRO A 102 35.57 -15.55 6.20
N CYS A 103 36.43 -15.20 5.24
CA CYS A 103 36.72 -16.05 4.07
C CYS A 103 37.49 -17.36 4.39
N TYR A 104 37.41 -17.86 5.63
CA TYR A 104 38.07 -19.04 6.17
C TYR A 104 37.11 -19.79 7.11
N PRO A 105 36.66 -21.03 6.79
CA PRO A 105 35.67 -21.76 7.59
C PRO A 105 36.08 -22.14 9.03
N SER A 106 37.29 -21.79 9.46
CA SER A 106 37.83 -22.05 10.81
C SER A 106 37.69 -20.86 11.77
N ALA A 107 37.12 -19.74 11.33
CA ALA A 107 36.86 -18.55 12.13
C ALA A 107 35.33 -18.34 12.29
N PRO A 108 34.86 -17.80 13.43
CA PRO A 108 33.45 -17.48 13.62
C PRO A 108 33.04 -16.27 12.76
N ALA A 109 31.80 -16.30 12.28
CA ALA A 109 31.15 -15.14 11.66
C ALA A 109 30.46 -14.28 12.73
N TYR A 110 30.06 -13.08 12.34
CA TYR A 110 29.36 -12.14 13.21
C TYR A 110 28.17 -11.48 12.51
N GLU A 111 27.13 -11.16 13.28
CA GLU A 111 25.97 -10.39 12.82
C GLU A 111 25.83 -9.15 13.71
N LEU A 112 25.97 -7.97 13.10
CA LEU A 112 25.80 -6.67 13.74
C LEU A 112 24.41 -6.11 13.39
N ILE A 113 23.51 -6.13 14.36
CA ILE A 113 22.14 -5.61 14.28
C ILE A 113 22.15 -4.14 14.69
N ILE A 114 21.63 -3.26 13.84
CA ILE A 114 21.55 -1.81 14.01
C ILE A 114 20.08 -1.41 14.03
N GLY A 115 19.67 -0.67 15.06
CA GLY A 115 18.26 -0.31 15.24
C GLY A 115 17.34 -1.53 15.44
N GLY A 116 17.86 -2.59 16.05
CA GLY A 116 17.09 -3.77 16.40
C GLY A 116 16.04 -3.50 17.48
N TRP A 117 15.08 -4.41 17.61
CA TRP A 117 13.96 -4.32 18.58
C TRP A 117 13.23 -2.98 18.45
N ALA A 118 12.65 -2.72 17.27
CA ALA A 118 11.93 -1.49 16.94
C ALA A 118 12.79 -0.21 17.11
N ASN A 119 14.00 -0.21 16.54
CA ASN A 119 14.92 0.94 16.52
C ASN A 119 15.33 1.43 17.93
N THR A 120 15.52 0.49 18.87
CA THR A 120 15.92 0.80 20.26
C THR A 120 17.37 0.42 20.59
N ARG A 121 17.95 -0.58 19.91
CA ARG A 121 19.25 -1.17 20.29
C ARG A 121 20.16 -1.49 19.09
N THR A 122 21.44 -1.56 19.39
CA THR A 122 22.48 -2.13 18.52
C THR A 122 23.07 -3.33 19.24
N ALA A 123 23.12 -4.48 18.57
CA ALA A 123 23.58 -5.75 19.15
C ALA A 123 24.53 -6.46 18.21
N LEU A 124 25.49 -7.18 18.79
CA LEU A 124 26.44 -8.01 18.08
C LEU A 124 26.23 -9.46 18.52
N ARG A 125 25.96 -10.33 17.53
CA ARG A 125 25.88 -11.78 17.67
C ARG A 125 27.15 -12.43 17.17
N ARG A 126 27.54 -13.55 17.80
CA ARG A 126 28.56 -14.47 17.31
C ARG A 126 27.90 -15.68 16.67
N ILE A 127 28.46 -16.14 15.57
CA ILE A 127 28.01 -17.29 14.77
C ILE A 127 29.20 -18.26 14.65
N ASP A 128 29.07 -19.48 15.17
CA ASP A 128 30.23 -20.35 15.39
C ASP A 128 30.78 -20.99 14.10
N THR A 129 29.94 -21.25 13.09
CA THR A 129 30.41 -21.58 11.73
C THR A 129 29.82 -20.62 10.68
N PRO A 130 30.62 -20.07 9.73
CA PRO A 130 30.14 -19.01 8.85
C PRO A 130 28.96 -19.40 7.95
N ALA A 131 28.85 -20.68 7.57
CA ALA A 131 27.74 -21.18 6.78
C ALA A 131 26.36 -20.89 7.42
N GLU A 132 26.27 -20.89 8.76
CA GLU A 132 25.02 -20.62 9.47
C GLU A 132 24.55 -19.17 9.32
N LEU A 133 25.41 -18.22 8.92
CA LEU A 133 25.02 -16.82 8.68
C LEU A 133 23.91 -16.72 7.62
N PHE A 134 23.84 -17.71 6.72
CA PHE A 134 22.96 -17.77 5.57
C PHE A 134 21.85 -18.85 5.68
N THR A 135 21.70 -19.48 6.85
CA THR A 135 20.65 -20.51 7.09
C THR A 135 19.62 -20.02 8.08
N ASP A 136 18.34 -20.34 7.83
CA ASP A 136 17.29 -20.24 8.84
C ASP A 136 17.63 -21.04 10.10
N ARG A 137 17.15 -20.58 11.26
CA ARG A 137 17.43 -21.18 12.57
C ARG A 137 16.19 -21.18 13.45
N ASP A 138 15.97 -22.27 14.19
CA ASP A 138 14.95 -22.35 15.23
C ASP A 138 15.33 -21.54 16.50
N GLU A 139 16.63 -21.36 16.76
CA GLU A 139 17.17 -20.59 17.88
C GLU A 139 18.11 -19.48 17.39
N GLU A 140 17.94 -18.27 17.94
CA GLU A 140 18.68 -17.07 17.57
C GLU A 140 20.10 -17.06 18.20
N PRO A 141 21.15 -16.64 17.46
CA PRO A 141 22.53 -16.72 17.95
C PRO A 141 22.80 -15.84 19.19
N PRO A 142 23.76 -16.23 20.05
CA PRO A 142 24.04 -15.51 21.29
C PRO A 142 24.54 -14.09 21.03
N ILE A 143 23.86 -13.12 21.66
CA ILE A 143 24.28 -11.72 21.71
C ILE A 143 25.50 -11.63 22.64
N ILE A 144 26.68 -11.35 22.06
CA ILE A 144 27.93 -11.19 22.82
C ILE A 144 28.13 -9.77 23.34
N ALA A 145 27.51 -8.77 22.70
CA ALA A 145 27.49 -7.38 23.15
C ALA A 145 26.23 -6.65 22.66
N GLN A 146 25.73 -5.70 23.44
CA GLN A 146 24.61 -4.83 23.05
C GLN A 146 24.72 -3.45 23.70
N LYS A 147 24.09 -2.45 23.07
CA LYS A 147 24.01 -1.06 23.54
C LYS A 147 22.63 -0.49 23.18
N GLU A 148 22.09 0.36 24.04
CA GLU A 148 20.87 1.11 23.73
C GLU A 148 21.21 2.28 22.79
N THR A 149 20.49 2.34 21.67
CA THR A 149 20.71 3.26 20.54
C THR A 149 19.36 3.71 19.95
N PRO A 150 18.47 4.31 20.76
CA PRO A 150 17.11 4.65 20.32
C PRO A 150 17.10 5.68 19.18
N GLY A 151 16.39 5.37 18.09
CA GLY A 151 16.27 6.26 16.92
C GLY A 151 17.54 6.37 16.06
N ILE A 152 18.43 5.38 16.15
CA ILE A 152 19.69 5.33 15.39
C ILE A 152 19.44 5.26 13.88
N LEU A 153 18.42 4.52 13.42
CA LEU A 153 18.01 4.47 12.02
C LEU A 153 16.85 5.44 11.70
N SER A 154 16.58 5.67 10.41
CA SER A 154 15.46 6.49 9.93
C SER A 154 14.88 5.96 8.62
N ALA A 155 13.55 5.84 8.54
CA ALA A 155 12.84 5.48 7.33
C ALA A 155 12.83 6.60 6.26
N VAL A 156 13.20 7.84 6.63
CA VAL A 156 13.12 9.03 5.76
C VAL A 156 14.51 9.52 5.35
N LEU A 157 15.44 9.56 6.31
CA LEU A 157 16.81 10.06 6.10
C LEU A 157 17.77 8.89 5.88
N PHE A 158 18.71 9.07 4.95
CA PHE A 158 19.90 8.21 4.91
C PHE A 158 20.79 8.49 6.13
N ARG A 159 21.23 7.43 6.79
CA ARG A 159 22.32 7.40 7.76
C ARG A 159 23.60 6.99 7.07
N ASP A 160 24.69 7.68 7.36
CA ASP A 160 26.02 7.33 6.86
C ASP A 160 26.62 6.32 7.85
N ILE A 161 26.85 5.08 7.39
CA ILE A 161 27.31 3.94 8.18
C ILE A 161 28.77 3.63 7.84
N GLU A 162 29.61 3.57 8.86
CA GLU A 162 31.00 3.11 8.75
C GLU A 162 31.24 1.96 9.73
N LEU A 163 31.66 0.79 9.22
CA LEU A 163 32.11 -0.33 10.04
C LEU A 163 33.60 -0.56 9.83
N ARG A 164 34.38 -0.31 10.90
CA ARG A 164 35.82 -0.54 10.97
C ARG A 164 36.09 -1.85 11.71
N LEU A 165 36.86 -2.75 11.09
CA LEU A 165 37.28 -4.04 11.64
C LEU A 165 38.80 -4.05 11.84
N ASP A 166 39.28 -4.49 13.00
CA ASP A 166 40.69 -4.73 13.27
C ASP A 166 40.87 -5.96 14.19
N SER A 167 42.12 -6.39 14.44
CA SER A 167 42.39 -7.59 15.24
C SER A 167 41.98 -7.51 16.73
N ALA A 168 41.68 -6.30 17.24
CA ALA A 168 41.17 -6.07 18.58
C ALA A 168 39.64 -5.89 18.63
N GLY A 169 38.94 -5.92 17.50
CA GLY A 169 37.48 -5.98 17.44
C GLY A 169 36.86 -5.11 16.35
N LEU A 170 35.67 -4.57 16.62
CA LEU A 170 34.94 -3.73 15.66
C LEU A 170 34.45 -2.40 16.24
N THR A 171 34.28 -1.43 15.36
CA THR A 171 33.67 -0.12 15.65
C THR A 171 32.71 0.26 14.53
N LEU A 172 31.45 0.50 14.90
CA LEU A 172 30.40 1.09 14.08
C LEU A 172 30.31 2.58 14.39
N SER A 173 30.45 3.43 13.38
CA SER A 173 30.05 4.83 13.42
C SER A 173 28.77 5.05 12.62
N ILE A 174 27.93 5.99 13.08
CA ILE A 174 26.75 6.49 12.37
C ILE A 174 26.89 8.00 12.26
N ASP A 175 26.70 8.54 11.06
CA ASP A 175 26.84 9.97 10.73
C ASP A 175 28.18 10.53 11.28
N GLY A 176 29.27 9.78 11.09
CA GLY A 176 30.63 10.09 11.57
C GLY A 176 30.87 9.97 13.09
N ASN A 177 29.88 9.51 13.87
CA ASN A 177 29.95 9.42 15.33
C ASN A 177 30.00 7.95 15.80
N PRO A 178 30.99 7.52 16.62
CA PRO A 178 31.08 6.16 17.13
C PRO A 178 29.83 5.72 17.92
N ALA A 179 29.02 4.88 17.29
CA ALA A 179 27.74 4.43 17.82
C ALA A 179 27.88 3.15 18.66
N PHE A 180 28.71 2.20 18.25
CA PHE A 180 28.92 0.92 18.93
C PHE A 180 30.36 0.43 18.74
N THR A 181 30.97 -0.08 19.81
CA THR A 181 32.33 -0.65 19.79
C THR A 181 32.33 -1.91 20.65
N HIS A 182 32.99 -2.97 20.19
CA HIS A 182 33.22 -4.18 20.98
C HIS A 182 34.64 -4.68 20.78
N GLU A 183 35.37 -4.83 21.89
CA GLU A 183 36.72 -5.40 21.92
C GLU A 183 36.62 -6.94 21.95
N MET A 184 37.25 -7.59 20.97
CA MET A 184 37.31 -9.05 20.83
C MET A 184 38.46 -9.45 19.89
N GLU A 185 39.08 -10.61 20.14
CA GLU A 185 40.13 -11.12 19.25
C GLU A 185 39.54 -11.55 17.90
N MET A 186 39.85 -10.79 16.84
CA MET A 186 39.46 -11.12 15.46
C MET A 186 40.64 -11.64 14.65
N VAL A 187 40.39 -12.68 13.84
CA VAL A 187 41.40 -13.30 12.99
C VAL A 187 41.80 -12.32 11.87
N GLN A 188 43.08 -11.97 11.77
CA GLN A 188 43.58 -11.13 10.67
C GLN A 188 43.37 -11.87 9.34
N GLY A 189 42.68 -11.23 8.40
CA GLY A 189 42.08 -11.96 7.28
C GLY A 189 41.19 -11.10 6.38
N ARG A 190 40.61 -11.76 5.39
CA ARG A 190 39.54 -11.23 4.54
C ARG A 190 38.18 -11.54 5.13
N TYR A 191 37.29 -10.57 5.00
CA TYR A 191 35.91 -10.64 5.42
C TYR A 191 35.01 -10.18 4.26
N ASP A 192 34.05 -11.00 3.87
CA ASP A 192 32.97 -10.59 2.99
C ASP A 192 31.85 -9.95 3.83
N ILE A 193 31.42 -8.76 3.41
CA ILE A 193 30.40 -7.99 4.12
C ILE A 193 29.07 -8.15 3.40
N HIS A 194 28.07 -8.62 4.14
CA HIS A 194 26.71 -8.83 3.66
C HIS A 194 25.76 -7.90 4.40
N VAL A 195 24.67 -7.49 3.74
CA VAL A 195 23.61 -6.66 4.34
C VAL A 195 22.24 -7.32 4.17
N LYS A 196 21.38 -7.15 5.17
CA LYS A 196 19.95 -7.49 5.06
C LYS A 196 19.09 -6.51 5.86
N THR A 197 17.80 -6.55 5.58
CA THR A 197 16.74 -6.02 6.46
C THR A 197 15.69 -7.10 6.69
N GLY A 198 14.82 -6.89 7.67
CA GLY A 198 13.79 -7.84 8.03
C GLY A 198 12.94 -7.36 9.21
N TYR A 199 12.17 -8.27 9.79
CA TYR A 199 11.29 -8.01 10.95
C TYR A 199 10.31 -6.82 10.74
N GLY A 200 9.90 -6.58 9.49
CA GLY A 200 9.04 -5.46 9.09
C GLY A 200 9.78 -4.26 8.51
N ALA A 201 11.12 -4.26 8.47
CA ALA A 201 11.92 -3.20 7.88
C ALA A 201 12.34 -3.52 6.44
N THR A 202 12.39 -2.50 5.58
CA THR A 202 13.10 -2.53 4.29
C THR A 202 14.24 -1.52 4.32
N GLY A 203 15.33 -1.83 3.60
CA GLY A 203 16.53 -0.99 3.56
C GLY A 203 16.81 -0.50 2.15
N GLU A 204 16.95 0.81 1.97
CA GLU A 204 17.47 1.40 0.75
C GLU A 204 18.93 1.85 0.96
N TRP A 205 19.80 1.52 0.01
CA TRP A 205 21.25 1.58 0.16
C TRP A 205 21.90 2.44 -0.92
N ARG A 206 23.01 3.10 -0.57
CA ARG A 206 23.97 3.74 -1.50
C ARG A 206 25.40 3.46 -0.97
N PHE A 207 26.39 3.38 -1.87
CA PHE A 207 27.76 2.99 -1.53
C PHE A 207 28.77 4.03 -2.04
N PRO A 208 29.23 4.98 -1.19
CA PRO A 208 30.07 6.12 -1.61
C PRO A 208 31.34 5.70 -2.35
N ASP A 209 31.99 4.63 -1.89
CA ASP A 209 33.20 4.05 -2.51
C ASP A 209 32.98 3.52 -3.94
N ARG A 210 31.73 3.45 -4.43
CA ARG A 210 31.37 3.06 -5.80
C ARG A 210 30.77 4.18 -6.64
N GLU A 211 30.52 5.37 -6.09
CA GLU A 211 29.98 6.53 -6.82
C GLU A 211 30.90 7.04 -7.96
N ASN A 212 32.17 6.58 -8.00
CA ASN A 212 33.16 6.98 -9.00
C ASN A 212 33.81 5.78 -9.73
N GLY A 213 33.22 4.58 -9.64
CA GLY A 213 33.77 3.33 -10.21
C GLY A 213 32.99 2.80 -11.43
N GLU A 214 33.37 1.62 -11.92
CA GLU A 214 32.50 0.84 -12.80
C GLU A 214 31.24 0.44 -12.04
N GLY A 215 30.05 0.61 -12.64
CA GLY A 215 28.77 0.46 -11.96
C GLY A 215 28.31 1.67 -11.13
N ALA A 216 28.98 2.83 -11.23
CA ALA A 216 28.50 4.06 -10.61
C ALA A 216 27.10 4.44 -11.11
N GLY A 217 26.16 4.62 -10.19
CA GLY A 217 24.75 4.89 -10.48
C GLY A 217 23.90 3.66 -10.82
N GLU A 218 24.49 2.47 -10.97
CA GLU A 218 23.75 1.23 -11.24
C GLU A 218 23.42 0.50 -9.93
N TYR A 219 22.14 0.18 -9.69
CA TYR A 219 21.68 -0.41 -8.42
C TYR A 219 20.67 -1.55 -8.62
N LEU A 220 20.92 -2.69 -7.98
CA LEU A 220 20.01 -3.84 -7.95
C LEU A 220 19.03 -3.73 -6.77
N TYR A 221 17.74 -3.61 -7.08
CA TYR A 221 16.65 -3.56 -6.12
C TYR A 221 15.97 -4.93 -6.05
N HIS A 222 15.91 -5.53 -4.87
CA HIS A 222 15.18 -6.78 -4.64
C HIS A 222 13.76 -6.51 -4.14
N THR A 223 12.85 -7.47 -4.37
CA THR A 223 11.44 -7.49 -3.89
C THR A 223 11.24 -8.58 -2.84
N ALA A 224 10.34 -8.38 -1.88
CA ALA A 224 9.96 -9.42 -0.91
C ALA A 224 9.00 -10.47 -1.51
N GLY A 225 8.46 -10.24 -2.72
CA GLY A 225 7.56 -11.18 -3.40
C GLY A 225 6.16 -11.25 -2.74
N ARG A 226 5.77 -10.19 -2.03
CA ARG A 226 4.57 -10.17 -1.17
C ARG A 226 3.30 -9.60 -1.83
N SER A 227 3.39 -8.99 -3.02
CA SER A 227 2.22 -8.52 -3.78
C SER A 227 1.98 -9.36 -5.04
N GLU A 228 0.74 -9.35 -5.56
CA GLU A 228 0.29 -10.24 -6.66
C GLU A 228 1.04 -10.02 -7.99
N SER A 229 1.76 -8.91 -8.12
CA SER A 229 2.49 -8.44 -9.32
C SER A 229 3.97 -8.11 -9.05
N GLY A 230 4.39 -7.94 -7.78
CA GLY A 230 5.70 -7.40 -7.35
C GLY A 230 6.01 -5.95 -7.77
N TRP A 231 5.50 -5.47 -8.90
CA TRP A 231 5.66 -4.12 -9.43
C TRP A 231 5.02 -2.99 -8.60
N SER A 232 3.87 -3.22 -7.99
CA SER A 232 3.32 -2.41 -6.91
C SER A 232 4.28 -2.26 -5.72
N GLU A 233 5.01 -3.30 -5.30
CA GLU A 233 6.04 -3.19 -4.26
C GLU A 233 7.16 -2.21 -4.68
N ALA A 234 7.54 -2.24 -5.96
CA ALA A 234 8.51 -1.32 -6.54
C ALA A 234 7.99 0.13 -6.57
N LEU A 235 6.76 0.36 -7.04
CA LEU A 235 6.16 1.71 -7.07
C LEU A 235 5.89 2.26 -5.66
N MET A 236 5.39 1.43 -4.73
CA MET A 236 5.19 1.79 -3.33
C MET A 236 6.50 2.20 -2.66
N SER A 237 7.60 1.48 -2.90
CA SER A 237 8.93 1.82 -2.35
C SER A 237 9.43 3.21 -2.76
N TYR A 238 8.92 3.80 -3.84
CA TYR A 238 9.16 5.21 -4.20
C TYR A 238 8.05 6.14 -3.70
N ALA A 239 6.79 5.70 -3.73
CA ALA A 239 5.62 6.48 -3.31
C ALA A 239 5.64 6.83 -1.81
N GLU A 240 6.06 5.90 -0.95
CA GLU A 240 6.37 6.12 0.47
C GLU A 240 7.38 7.27 0.71
N ARG A 241 8.16 7.59 -0.33
CA ARG A 241 9.32 8.49 -0.30
C ARG A 241 9.18 9.63 -1.32
N ALA A 242 7.95 9.91 -1.77
CA ALA A 242 7.67 10.85 -2.86
C ALA A 242 8.17 12.29 -2.58
N GLU A 243 8.29 12.70 -1.32
CA GLU A 243 8.90 13.98 -0.92
C GLU A 243 10.41 14.01 -1.26
N HIS A 244 11.15 12.94 -0.96
CA HIS A 244 12.57 12.84 -1.25
C HIS A 244 12.86 12.86 -2.76
N TYR A 245 11.94 12.33 -3.57
CA TYR A 245 12.04 12.34 -5.03
C TYR A 245 11.26 13.50 -5.70
N ALA A 246 10.78 14.51 -4.96
CA ALA A 246 9.80 15.47 -5.47
C ALA A 246 10.21 16.17 -6.79
N ASP A 247 11.50 16.53 -6.92
CA ASP A 247 12.07 17.19 -8.10
C ASP A 247 12.70 16.22 -9.14
N THR A 248 12.71 14.92 -8.84
CA THR A 248 13.24 13.86 -9.72
C THR A 248 12.35 13.64 -10.95
N VAL A 249 12.98 13.43 -12.11
CA VAL A 249 12.32 12.85 -13.29
C VAL A 249 12.55 11.34 -13.26
N PHE A 250 11.46 10.57 -13.32
CA PHE A 250 11.55 9.11 -13.45
C PHE A 250 11.33 8.67 -14.89
N LEU A 251 12.12 7.69 -15.32
CA LEU A 251 11.97 6.96 -16.58
C LEU A 251 11.70 5.48 -16.24
N LYS A 252 10.57 4.91 -16.66
CA LYS A 252 10.33 3.46 -16.59
C LYS A 252 10.60 2.87 -17.96
N CYS A 253 11.46 1.86 -17.99
CA CYS A 253 11.94 1.18 -19.20
C CYS A 253 11.79 -0.33 -19.01
N ASP A 254 11.07 -1.02 -19.90
CA ASP A 254 11.04 -2.49 -19.92
C ASP A 254 12.43 -3.09 -20.18
N ASP A 255 12.61 -4.34 -19.76
CA ASP A 255 13.87 -5.07 -19.89
C ASP A 255 14.14 -5.61 -21.31
N ASP A 256 13.16 -5.48 -22.21
CA ASP A 256 13.22 -5.78 -23.65
C ASP A 256 13.16 -4.56 -24.58
N ILE A 257 13.53 -3.40 -24.06
CA ILE A 257 13.85 -2.24 -24.87
C ILE A 257 15.21 -2.44 -25.57
N VAL A 258 15.15 -2.66 -26.90
CA VAL A 258 16.30 -3.02 -27.76
C VAL A 258 16.90 -1.84 -28.54
N TYR A 259 16.31 -0.65 -28.44
CA TYR A 259 16.84 0.58 -29.02
C TYR A 259 16.34 1.81 -28.27
N ILE A 260 17.23 2.76 -27.99
CA ILE A 260 16.90 4.09 -27.46
C ILE A 260 17.66 5.16 -28.27
N GLN A 261 16.95 6.16 -28.80
CA GLN A 261 17.57 7.31 -29.45
C GLN A 261 18.13 8.29 -28.41
N LEU A 262 19.32 7.97 -27.87
CA LEU A 262 19.96 8.69 -26.76
C LEU A 262 20.13 10.20 -26.99
N ASP A 263 20.32 10.63 -28.25
CA ASP A 263 20.51 12.05 -28.58
C ASP A 263 19.23 12.89 -28.36
N GLU A 264 18.04 12.26 -28.42
CA GLU A 264 16.73 12.88 -28.14
C GLU A 264 16.27 12.65 -26.69
N LEU A 265 16.88 11.72 -25.96
CA LEU A 265 16.49 11.36 -24.59
C LEU A 265 16.65 12.53 -23.61
N ALA A 266 17.70 13.34 -23.76
CA ALA A 266 17.89 14.55 -22.94
C ALA A 266 16.77 15.57 -23.15
N ASP A 267 16.30 15.77 -24.40
CA ASP A 267 15.22 16.71 -24.69
C ASP A 267 13.84 16.17 -24.26
N PHE A 268 13.64 14.85 -24.29
CA PHE A 268 12.49 14.21 -23.67
C PHE A 268 12.43 14.44 -22.15
N ILE A 269 13.56 14.31 -21.45
CA ILE A 269 13.67 14.61 -20.01
C ILE A 269 13.36 16.09 -19.74
N ARG A 270 13.95 17.03 -20.51
CA ARG A 270 13.63 18.46 -20.43
C ARG A 270 12.15 18.75 -20.67
N PHE A 271 11.54 18.08 -21.66
CA PHE A 271 10.12 18.20 -21.92
C PHE A 271 9.30 17.71 -20.73
N ARG A 272 9.56 16.49 -20.24
CA ARG A 272 8.87 15.90 -19.09
C ARG A 272 8.94 16.79 -17.85
N ALA A 273 10.12 17.31 -17.52
CA ALA A 273 10.35 18.24 -16.41
C ALA A 273 9.45 19.48 -16.47
N ARG A 274 9.38 20.12 -17.65
CA ARG A 274 8.73 21.41 -17.87
C ARG A 274 7.22 21.28 -18.09
N ALA A 275 6.78 20.24 -18.80
CA ALA A 275 5.38 19.97 -19.11
C ALA A 275 4.66 19.31 -17.92
N ARG A 276 4.44 20.11 -16.85
CA ARG A 276 3.84 19.69 -15.58
C ARG A 276 2.34 19.36 -15.71
N GLU A 277 1.68 19.74 -16.80
CA GLU A 277 0.26 19.48 -17.04
C GLU A 277 -0.05 18.00 -17.31
N TYR A 278 0.90 17.23 -17.88
CA TYR A 278 0.70 15.82 -18.16
C TYR A 278 0.93 14.96 -16.91
N PHE A 279 0.15 13.90 -16.72
CA PHE A 279 0.44 12.88 -15.71
C PHE A 279 1.56 11.95 -16.21
N LEU A 280 1.31 11.20 -17.29
CA LEU A 280 2.28 10.31 -17.94
C LEU A 280 2.73 10.87 -19.31
N VAL A 281 4.02 10.72 -19.62
CA VAL A 281 4.58 10.99 -20.96
C VAL A 281 5.21 9.72 -21.50
N SER A 282 4.75 9.22 -22.64
CA SER A 282 5.34 8.07 -23.33
C SER A 282 6.33 8.50 -24.40
N ALA A 283 7.35 7.68 -24.65
CA ALA A 283 8.19 7.80 -25.85
C ALA A 283 7.42 7.37 -27.12
N ASN A 284 8.02 7.59 -28.28
CA ASN A 284 7.56 7.03 -29.55
C ASN A 284 8.07 5.59 -29.68
N VAL A 285 7.31 4.64 -29.14
CA VAL A 285 7.73 3.23 -29.04
C VAL A 285 7.36 2.46 -30.31
N VAL A 286 8.34 1.84 -30.96
CA VAL A 286 8.16 0.82 -32.01
C VAL A 286 7.70 -0.47 -31.36
N ASN A 287 6.73 -1.15 -31.99
CA ASN A 287 5.97 -2.27 -31.41
C ASN A 287 5.24 -1.92 -30.10
N ASN A 288 4.47 -0.83 -30.14
CA ASN A 288 3.48 -0.45 -29.12
C ASN A 288 2.21 0.04 -29.84
N GLY A 289 1.03 -0.50 -29.50
CA GLY A 289 -0.19 -0.31 -30.30
C GLY A 289 -0.62 1.14 -30.52
N VAL A 290 -0.51 1.98 -29.48
CA VAL A 290 -0.91 3.40 -29.55
C VAL A 290 0.11 4.23 -30.33
N CYS A 291 1.41 3.96 -30.13
CA CYS A 291 2.47 4.61 -30.88
C CYS A 291 2.46 4.18 -32.37
N ALA A 292 2.13 2.92 -32.65
CA ALA A 292 2.00 2.39 -34.01
C ALA A 292 0.85 3.04 -34.80
N ASP A 293 -0.31 3.30 -34.18
CA ASP A 293 -1.38 4.11 -34.80
C ASP A 293 -0.89 5.55 -35.10
N LEU A 294 -0.14 6.16 -34.19
CA LEU A 294 0.44 7.49 -34.43
C LEU A 294 1.45 7.46 -35.59
N GLN A 295 2.31 6.45 -35.66
CA GLN A 295 3.26 6.23 -36.74
C GLN A 295 2.54 6.01 -38.10
N GLN A 296 1.44 5.24 -38.12
CA GLN A 296 0.58 5.07 -39.31
C GLN A 296 -0.17 6.34 -39.71
N ARG A 297 -0.57 7.19 -38.76
CA ARG A 297 -1.21 8.50 -39.04
C ARG A 297 -0.25 9.53 -39.63
N HIS A 298 1.04 9.44 -39.29
CA HIS A 298 2.08 10.31 -39.85
C HIS A 298 2.85 9.71 -41.05
N GLY A 299 2.53 8.48 -41.45
CA GLY A 299 3.16 7.82 -42.60
C GLY A 299 4.55 7.24 -42.35
N ALA A 300 4.98 7.14 -41.08
CA ALA A 300 6.20 6.45 -40.69
C ALA A 300 6.06 4.92 -40.74
N VAL A 301 4.83 4.40 -40.70
CA VAL A 301 4.51 2.97 -40.88
C VAL A 301 3.38 2.81 -41.92
N PRO A 302 3.50 1.88 -42.89
CA PRO A 302 2.42 1.58 -43.84
C PRO A 302 1.16 1.00 -43.16
N ARG A 303 -0.02 1.31 -43.69
CA ARG A 303 -1.32 0.85 -43.15
C ARG A 303 -1.63 -0.62 -43.39
N ASP A 304 -0.92 -1.21 -44.35
CA ASP A 304 -1.00 -2.60 -44.79
C ASP A 304 0.03 -3.51 -44.08
N LEU A 305 1.08 -2.94 -43.47
CA LEU A 305 2.11 -3.69 -42.75
C LEU A 305 1.60 -4.29 -41.44
N ILE A 306 0.82 -3.53 -40.65
CA ILE A 306 0.36 -3.90 -39.31
C ILE A 306 -1.07 -3.42 -39.04
N ARG A 307 -1.74 -4.05 -38.06
CA ARG A 307 -3.11 -3.70 -37.62
C ARG A 307 -3.11 -3.28 -36.15
N VAL A 308 -3.50 -2.05 -35.87
CA VAL A 308 -3.24 -1.39 -34.57
C VAL A 308 -4.44 -1.27 -33.62
N SER A 309 -5.67 -1.36 -34.14
CA SER A 309 -6.89 -1.15 -33.35
C SER A 309 -7.98 -2.18 -33.70
N PRO A 310 -8.66 -2.79 -32.70
CA PRO A 310 -9.71 -3.77 -32.95
C PRO A 310 -10.98 -3.13 -33.52
N SER A 311 -11.59 -3.81 -34.50
CA SER A 311 -12.97 -3.57 -34.91
C SER A 311 -13.85 -4.73 -34.44
N PRO A 312 -15.07 -4.49 -33.90
CA PRO A 312 -16.02 -5.53 -33.55
C PRO A 312 -16.38 -6.49 -34.70
N GLU A 313 -16.16 -6.08 -35.94
CA GLU A 313 -16.51 -6.83 -37.15
C GLU A 313 -15.32 -7.67 -37.71
N ASN A 314 -14.12 -7.56 -37.13
CA ASN A 314 -12.89 -8.18 -37.67
C ASN A 314 -12.28 -9.23 -36.74
N HIS A 315 -12.47 -10.51 -37.07
CA HIS A 315 -11.83 -11.68 -36.42
C HIS A 315 -10.35 -11.89 -36.79
N HIS A 316 -9.60 -10.82 -37.03
CA HIS A 316 -8.19 -10.88 -37.41
C HIS A 316 -7.27 -10.51 -36.25
N GLU A 317 -6.04 -11.04 -36.28
CA GLU A 317 -4.99 -10.62 -35.34
C GLU A 317 -4.64 -9.13 -35.48
N TYR A 318 -4.16 -8.58 -34.37
CA TYR A 318 -3.65 -7.21 -34.23
C TYR A 318 -2.21 -7.26 -33.73
N LEU A 319 -1.46 -6.16 -33.90
CA LEU A 319 -0.02 -6.06 -33.61
C LEU A 319 0.37 -6.76 -32.30
N TRP A 320 -0.26 -6.38 -31.18
CA TRP A 320 0.03 -6.88 -29.83
C TRP A 320 -0.10 -8.41 -29.66
N ALA A 321 -0.78 -9.09 -30.57
CA ALA A 321 -1.06 -10.52 -30.56
C ALA A 321 -0.40 -11.31 -31.70
N SER A 322 0.42 -10.67 -32.56
CA SER A 322 0.95 -11.30 -33.77
C SER A 322 2.46 -11.15 -33.89
N ALA A 323 3.19 -12.24 -33.62
CA ALA A 323 4.64 -12.32 -33.74
C ALA A 323 5.15 -11.89 -35.13
N THR A 324 4.42 -12.26 -36.19
CA THR A 324 4.72 -11.89 -37.58
C THR A 324 4.64 -10.38 -37.79
N MET A 325 3.56 -9.71 -37.36
CA MET A 325 3.42 -8.25 -37.48
C MET A 325 4.50 -7.50 -36.69
N ALA A 326 4.89 -8.02 -35.52
CA ALA A 326 6.00 -7.47 -34.75
C ALA A 326 7.34 -7.60 -35.50
N ALA A 327 7.65 -8.79 -36.02
CA ALA A 327 8.88 -9.05 -36.77
C ALA A 327 8.97 -8.23 -38.06
N ASP A 328 7.86 -8.09 -38.79
CA ASP A 328 7.78 -7.27 -40.01
C ASP A 328 7.93 -5.77 -39.68
N LEU A 329 7.31 -5.29 -38.58
CA LEU A 329 7.48 -3.93 -38.09
C LEU A 329 8.93 -3.64 -37.66
N HIS A 330 9.59 -4.56 -36.95
CA HIS A 330 10.98 -4.40 -36.54
C HIS A 330 11.93 -4.37 -37.74
N ASN A 331 11.76 -5.27 -38.72
CA ASN A 331 12.53 -5.22 -39.96
C ASN A 331 12.30 -3.89 -40.69
N TYR A 332 11.04 -3.51 -40.92
CA TYR A 332 10.69 -2.26 -41.59
C TYR A 332 11.29 -1.04 -40.88
N PHE A 333 11.21 -0.99 -39.55
CA PHE A 333 11.85 0.05 -38.73
C PHE A 333 13.37 0.12 -38.93
N LEU A 334 14.04 -1.03 -38.88
CA LEU A 334 15.49 -1.13 -39.05
C LEU A 334 15.96 -0.83 -40.48
N ASP A 335 15.07 -0.92 -41.47
CA ASP A 335 15.33 -0.56 -42.87
C ASP A 335 14.92 0.88 -43.24
N ASN A 336 14.03 1.53 -42.46
CA ASN A 336 13.42 2.83 -42.78
C ASN A 336 13.42 3.81 -41.58
N ARG A 337 14.45 3.74 -40.72
CA ARG A 337 14.52 4.47 -39.44
C ARG A 337 14.34 5.99 -39.60
N ASP A 338 14.77 6.55 -40.73
CA ASP A 338 14.66 7.97 -41.07
C ASP A 338 13.22 8.47 -41.23
N LEU A 339 12.25 7.57 -41.45
CA LEU A 339 10.82 7.91 -41.43
C LEU A 339 10.30 8.14 -40.01
N PHE A 340 10.82 7.39 -39.04
CA PHE A 340 10.47 7.50 -37.62
C PHE A 340 11.16 8.70 -36.96
N GLU A 341 12.42 8.99 -37.34
CA GLU A 341 13.16 10.19 -36.92
C GLU A 341 12.50 11.51 -37.40
N ARG A 342 11.67 11.47 -38.46
CA ARG A 342 10.94 12.63 -39.00
C ARG A 342 9.58 12.90 -38.35
N MET A 343 9.24 12.18 -37.27
CA MET A 343 7.99 12.37 -36.55
C MET A 343 7.88 13.79 -35.93
N PRO A 344 6.66 14.34 -35.80
CA PRO A 344 6.48 15.76 -35.48
C PRO A 344 6.97 16.11 -34.06
N ALA A 345 7.63 17.24 -33.92
CA ALA A 345 8.18 17.72 -32.64
C ALA A 345 7.12 18.12 -31.58
N ALA A 346 5.83 18.14 -31.94
CA ALA A 346 4.75 18.50 -31.01
C ALA A 346 4.28 17.28 -30.20
N PRO A 347 4.15 17.37 -28.87
CA PRO A 347 3.61 16.28 -28.05
C PRO A 347 2.16 16.00 -28.40
N VAL A 348 1.81 14.73 -28.56
CA VAL A 348 0.47 14.30 -28.97
C VAL A 348 -0.30 13.84 -27.74
N ARG A 349 -1.35 14.57 -27.38
CA ARG A 349 -2.22 14.21 -26.23
C ARG A 349 -2.87 12.85 -26.45
N PHE A 350 -2.95 12.08 -25.37
CA PHE A 350 -3.51 10.74 -25.34
C PHE A 350 -4.38 10.53 -24.10
N GLY A 351 -5.39 9.67 -24.23
CA GLY A 351 -6.24 9.18 -23.16
C GLY A 351 -6.83 7.82 -23.56
N GLY A 352 -6.86 6.88 -22.61
CA GLY A 352 -7.08 5.46 -22.86
C GLY A 352 -5.93 4.63 -22.29
N ARG A 353 -6.02 3.30 -22.40
CA ARG A 353 -4.95 2.39 -21.93
C ARG A 353 -3.81 2.38 -22.95
N ILE A 354 -2.57 2.62 -22.50
CA ILE A 354 -1.34 2.45 -23.31
C ILE A 354 -0.38 1.55 -22.56
N SER A 355 0.32 0.66 -23.29
CA SER A 355 1.36 -0.14 -22.66
C SER A 355 2.58 0.71 -22.32
N ILE A 356 3.06 0.58 -21.08
CA ILE A 356 3.96 1.57 -20.47
C ILE A 356 5.43 1.21 -20.69
N ASN A 357 5.79 0.87 -21.93
CA ASN A 357 7.08 0.23 -22.23
C ASN A 357 8.29 1.14 -22.04
N PHE A 358 8.15 2.41 -22.45
CA PHE A 358 9.10 3.47 -22.13
C PHE A 358 8.34 4.76 -21.85
N VAL A 359 8.23 5.12 -20.57
CA VAL A 359 7.39 6.22 -20.09
C VAL A 359 8.11 7.04 -19.02
N ALA A 360 7.61 8.26 -18.77
CA ALA A 360 8.18 9.17 -17.78
C ALA A 360 7.13 9.94 -16.98
N TRP A 361 7.42 10.07 -15.68
CA TRP A 361 6.66 10.83 -14.71
C TRP A 361 7.58 11.69 -13.83
N LEU A 362 7.00 12.41 -12.88
CA LEU A 362 7.70 13.31 -11.97
C LEU A 362 7.55 12.76 -10.55
N GLY A 363 8.62 12.74 -9.75
CA GLY A 363 8.62 12.03 -8.46
C GLY A 363 7.57 12.55 -7.47
N ARG A 364 7.28 13.86 -7.48
CA ARG A 364 6.16 14.47 -6.74
C ARG A 364 4.75 13.97 -7.12
N ASP A 365 4.61 13.23 -8.22
CA ASP A 365 3.36 12.59 -8.63
C ASP A 365 3.28 11.10 -8.19
N MET A 366 4.34 10.54 -7.57
CA MET A 366 4.38 9.12 -7.19
C MET A 366 3.54 8.78 -5.96
N SER A 367 3.15 9.74 -5.13
CA SER A 367 2.20 9.51 -4.03
C SER A 367 0.81 9.06 -4.52
N PHE A 368 0.50 9.24 -5.82
CA PHE A 368 -0.72 8.69 -6.44
C PHE A 368 -0.56 7.25 -6.96
N MET A 369 0.66 6.68 -6.88
CA MET A 369 1.04 5.37 -7.45
C MET A 369 1.22 4.28 -6.37
N SER A 370 0.78 4.53 -5.13
CA SER A 370 0.94 3.63 -3.98
C SER A 370 -0.17 2.58 -3.84
N ALA A 371 -0.93 2.31 -4.90
CA ALA A 371 -2.05 1.36 -4.87
C ALA A 371 -1.61 0.00 -5.42
N ASP A 372 -1.92 -1.08 -4.69
CA ASP A 372 -1.71 -2.44 -5.15
C ASP A 372 -2.86 -2.83 -6.11
N MET A 373 -2.55 -3.02 -7.40
CA MET A 373 -3.56 -3.19 -8.46
C MET A 373 -3.05 -4.10 -9.58
N GLN A 374 -3.93 -4.97 -10.10
CA GLN A 374 -3.57 -5.97 -11.14
C GLN A 374 -3.34 -5.43 -12.57
N ASP A 375 -3.62 -4.15 -12.85
CA ASP A 375 -3.37 -3.54 -14.16
C ASP A 375 -2.74 -2.14 -13.98
N ASP A 376 -1.42 -2.13 -13.81
CA ASP A 376 -0.60 -0.94 -13.63
C ASP A 376 -0.65 -0.03 -14.88
N GLU A 377 -0.72 -0.61 -16.07
CA GLU A 377 -0.90 0.14 -17.31
C GLU A 377 -2.25 0.91 -17.29
N HIS A 378 -3.36 0.28 -16.89
CA HIS A 378 -4.66 0.95 -16.78
C HIS A 378 -4.71 1.96 -15.63
N MET A 379 -4.13 1.64 -14.47
CA MET A 379 -4.02 2.56 -13.33
C MET A 379 -3.28 3.85 -13.73
N LEU A 380 -2.07 3.72 -14.30
CA LEU A 380 -1.19 4.83 -14.63
C LEU A 380 -1.60 5.59 -15.90
N SER A 381 -2.29 4.95 -16.86
CA SER A 381 -2.70 5.60 -18.11
C SER A 381 -4.18 5.99 -18.23
N VAL A 382 -5.07 5.44 -17.39
CA VAL A 382 -6.51 5.75 -17.40
C VAL A 382 -6.97 6.36 -16.07
N GLN A 383 -6.82 5.63 -14.97
CA GLN A 383 -7.51 5.97 -13.71
C GLN A 383 -6.93 7.22 -13.04
N ILE A 384 -5.63 7.24 -12.77
CA ILE A 384 -4.97 8.38 -12.11
C ILE A 384 -5.02 9.65 -12.99
N PRO A 385 -4.70 9.60 -14.30
CA PRO A 385 -4.94 10.71 -15.23
C PRO A 385 -6.39 11.24 -15.20
N GLY A 386 -7.36 10.31 -15.12
CA GLY A 386 -8.79 10.59 -15.11
C GLY A 386 -9.23 11.40 -13.90
N TYR A 387 -8.99 10.90 -12.67
CA TYR A 387 -9.42 11.61 -11.46
C TYR A 387 -8.59 12.87 -11.16
N LEU A 388 -7.32 12.94 -11.58
CA LEU A 388 -6.51 14.16 -11.48
C LEU A 388 -6.85 15.21 -12.54
N GLY A 389 -7.64 14.88 -13.57
CA GLY A 389 -7.89 15.75 -14.72
C GLY A 389 -6.65 16.10 -15.54
N ARG A 390 -5.56 15.33 -15.38
CA ARG A 390 -4.24 15.56 -16.01
C ARG A 390 -4.04 14.54 -17.14
N PRO A 391 -4.10 14.97 -18.42
CA PRO A 391 -4.01 14.04 -19.55
C PRO A 391 -2.61 13.42 -19.67
N ASN A 392 -2.49 12.44 -20.56
CA ASN A 392 -1.19 11.89 -20.96
C ASN A 392 -0.77 12.44 -22.33
N CYS A 393 0.48 12.22 -22.72
CA CYS A 393 0.90 12.44 -24.11
C CYS A 393 2.01 11.47 -24.56
N ILE A 394 2.14 11.33 -25.88
CA ILE A 394 3.32 10.73 -26.54
C ILE A 394 4.22 11.87 -26.99
N TYR A 395 5.53 11.77 -26.75
CA TYR A 395 6.55 12.70 -27.26
C TYR A 395 7.20 12.10 -28.53
N PRO A 396 6.82 12.53 -29.76
CA PRO A 396 7.10 11.72 -30.95
C PRO A 396 8.59 11.68 -31.37
N LYS A 397 9.41 12.59 -30.84
CA LYS A 397 10.84 12.73 -31.12
C LYS A 397 11.72 11.67 -30.45
N LEU A 398 11.37 11.20 -29.24
CA LEU A 398 12.16 10.16 -28.58
C LEU A 398 11.73 8.80 -29.12
N LEU A 399 12.51 8.30 -30.06
CA LEU A 399 12.33 6.98 -30.66
C LEU A 399 12.91 5.88 -29.76
N VAL A 400 12.09 4.89 -29.44
CA VAL A 400 12.44 3.71 -28.62
C VAL A 400 11.88 2.46 -29.30
N SER A 401 12.45 1.28 -29.09
CA SER A 401 11.90 0.03 -29.61
C SER A 401 11.78 -1.03 -28.52
N HIS A 402 10.57 -1.57 -28.34
CA HIS A 402 10.20 -2.67 -27.44
C HIS A 402 10.12 -3.97 -28.24
N LEU A 403 10.71 -5.07 -27.77
CA LEU A 403 10.89 -6.25 -28.62
C LEU A 403 9.61 -7.09 -28.79
N THR A 404 9.05 -7.64 -27.73
CA THR A 404 7.86 -8.51 -27.80
C THR A 404 6.95 -8.37 -26.59
N PHE A 405 5.64 -8.27 -26.83
CA PHE A 405 4.65 -8.60 -25.79
C PHE A 405 4.56 -10.12 -25.64
N PHE A 406 4.20 -10.62 -24.45
CA PHE A 406 4.04 -12.05 -24.19
C PHE A 406 3.26 -12.86 -25.26
N PRO A 407 2.14 -12.38 -25.86
CA PRO A 407 1.44 -13.09 -26.93
C PRO A 407 2.19 -13.11 -28.28
N GLN A 408 3.21 -12.28 -28.46
CA GLN A 408 4.10 -12.26 -29.63
C GLN A 408 5.31 -13.18 -29.44
N ASP A 409 5.60 -13.67 -28.23
CA ASP A 409 6.83 -14.45 -27.97
C ASP A 409 6.87 -15.77 -28.75
N GLU A 410 5.72 -16.43 -28.95
CA GLU A 410 5.62 -17.67 -29.72
C GLU A 410 5.79 -17.41 -31.23
N GLY A 411 6.88 -17.93 -31.79
CA GLY A 411 7.20 -17.82 -33.23
C GLY A 411 7.99 -16.56 -33.63
N PHE A 412 8.36 -15.69 -32.69
CA PHE A 412 9.16 -14.51 -33.01
C PHE A 412 10.62 -14.88 -33.40
N PRO A 413 11.18 -14.33 -34.49
CA PRO A 413 12.51 -14.69 -34.99
C PRO A 413 13.64 -13.95 -34.25
N TYR A 414 13.76 -14.21 -32.95
CA TYR A 414 14.64 -13.49 -32.01
C TYR A 414 16.06 -13.24 -32.52
N GLU A 415 16.82 -14.28 -32.88
CA GLU A 415 18.23 -14.10 -33.28
C GLU A 415 18.40 -13.27 -34.55
N ALA A 416 17.44 -13.32 -35.48
CA ALA A 416 17.49 -12.52 -36.70
C ALA A 416 17.25 -11.03 -36.38
N ILE A 417 16.28 -10.73 -35.51
CA ILE A 417 15.94 -9.35 -35.12
C ILE A 417 17.01 -8.77 -34.18
N LEU A 418 17.37 -9.49 -33.11
CA LEU A 418 18.42 -9.10 -32.18
C LEU A 418 19.78 -8.97 -32.86
N GLY A 419 20.11 -9.83 -33.83
CA GLY A 419 21.33 -9.69 -34.64
C GLY A 419 21.39 -8.36 -35.40
N ARG A 420 20.25 -7.85 -35.91
CA ARG A 420 20.18 -6.52 -36.52
C ARG A 420 20.30 -5.40 -35.49
N TYR A 421 19.65 -5.51 -34.33
CA TYR A 421 19.72 -4.49 -33.27
C TYR A 421 21.09 -4.41 -32.58
N ARG A 422 21.77 -5.54 -32.34
CA ARG A 422 23.17 -5.60 -31.86
C ARG A 422 24.09 -4.83 -32.82
N LYS A 423 23.97 -5.09 -34.13
CA LYS A 423 24.69 -4.35 -35.19
C LYS A 423 24.35 -2.85 -35.26
N LEU A 424 23.17 -2.45 -34.78
CA LEU A 424 22.80 -1.04 -34.66
C LEU A 424 23.49 -0.40 -33.44
N ALA A 425 23.57 -1.11 -32.31
CA ALA A 425 24.26 -0.66 -31.09
C ALA A 425 25.80 -0.58 -31.24
N GLU A 426 26.40 -1.35 -32.16
CA GLU A 426 27.82 -1.15 -32.58
C GLU A 426 28.11 0.32 -32.97
N GLN A 427 27.11 1.07 -33.45
CA GLN A 427 27.26 2.47 -33.86
C GLN A 427 27.41 3.45 -32.67
N LEU A 428 26.99 3.05 -31.46
CA LEU A 428 27.19 3.82 -30.22
C LEU A 428 28.68 4.02 -29.94
N HIS A 429 29.50 3.02 -30.28
CA HIS A 429 30.93 2.96 -29.98
C HIS A 429 31.82 3.62 -31.06
N THR A 430 31.25 3.99 -32.22
CA THR A 430 32.03 4.52 -33.37
C THR A 430 31.97 6.04 -33.51
N HIS A 431 31.06 6.71 -32.79
CA HIS A 431 30.99 8.17 -32.75
C HIS A 431 31.78 8.69 -31.53
N PRO A 432 32.88 9.45 -31.72
CA PRO A 432 33.48 10.17 -30.61
C PRO A 432 32.45 11.18 -30.07
N PRO A 433 32.44 11.47 -28.76
CA PRO A 433 31.48 12.41 -28.20
C PRO A 433 31.58 13.76 -28.91
N HIS A 434 30.45 14.30 -29.36
CA HIS A 434 30.39 15.66 -29.88
C HIS A 434 31.00 16.60 -28.84
N THR A 435 32.02 17.34 -29.26
CA THR A 435 32.75 18.26 -28.40
C THR A 435 31.86 19.44 -28.05
N VAL A 436 31.14 19.32 -26.94
CA VAL A 436 30.61 20.47 -26.21
C VAL A 436 31.78 21.43 -25.99
N GLU A 437 31.66 22.67 -26.48
CA GLU A 437 32.74 23.64 -26.37
C GLU A 437 33.16 23.79 -24.91
N SER A 438 34.47 23.83 -24.67
CA SER A 438 35.02 23.80 -23.32
C SER A 438 34.60 25.05 -22.54
N ALA A 439 33.61 24.90 -21.65
CA ALA A 439 33.25 25.94 -20.70
C ALA A 439 34.50 26.37 -19.91
N ALA A 440 34.77 27.68 -19.92
CA ALA A 440 35.92 28.28 -19.26
C ALA A 440 35.94 27.90 -17.75
N PRO A 441 37.13 27.78 -17.12
CA PRO A 441 37.29 26.95 -15.93
C PRO A 441 36.44 27.42 -14.73
N ALA A 442 35.45 26.60 -14.37
CA ALA A 442 34.49 26.83 -13.29
C ALA A 442 35.08 26.69 -11.87
N ARG A 443 36.31 27.17 -11.64
CA ARG A 443 37.03 27.11 -10.35
C ARG A 443 36.89 28.35 -9.47
N THR A 444 36.34 29.44 -9.99
CA THR A 444 35.94 30.62 -9.20
C THR A 444 34.44 30.58 -8.87
N TRP A 445 33.60 30.36 -9.89
CA TRP A 445 32.14 30.32 -9.73
C TRP A 445 31.62 29.24 -8.79
N SER A 446 32.26 28.07 -8.70
CA SER A 446 31.89 27.05 -7.70
C SER A 446 31.96 27.64 -6.30
N ARG A 447 33.03 28.33 -5.92
CA ARG A 447 33.18 28.81 -4.55
C ARG A 447 32.10 29.83 -4.15
N GLU A 448 31.77 30.79 -5.01
CA GLU A 448 30.71 31.76 -4.71
C GLU A 448 29.31 31.10 -4.75
N LEU A 449 29.07 30.14 -5.64
CA LEU A 449 27.84 29.34 -5.64
C LEU A 449 27.74 28.39 -4.46
N ASP A 450 28.85 27.85 -3.96
CA ASP A 450 28.90 26.95 -2.81
C ASP A 450 28.78 27.73 -1.49
N GLU A 451 29.39 28.91 -1.38
CA GLU A 451 29.17 29.83 -0.25
C GLU A 451 27.72 30.35 -0.24
N LEU A 452 27.14 30.71 -1.40
CA LEU A 452 25.73 31.10 -1.51
C LEU A 452 24.78 29.92 -1.25
N ARG A 453 25.06 28.74 -1.79
CA ARG A 453 24.29 27.51 -1.58
C ARG A 453 24.35 27.07 -0.12
N ASN A 454 25.49 27.18 0.55
CA ASN A 454 25.61 26.87 1.97
C ASN A 454 24.91 27.93 2.82
N SER A 455 25.02 29.23 2.51
CA SER A 455 24.25 30.28 3.20
C SER A 455 22.73 30.07 3.06
N LEU A 456 22.25 29.78 1.84
CA LEU A 456 20.84 29.50 1.58
C LEU A 456 20.41 28.17 2.23
N ARG A 457 21.28 27.16 2.26
CA ARG A 457 21.02 25.88 2.93
C ARG A 457 21.03 26.03 4.45
N GLU A 458 21.84 26.90 5.05
CA GLU A 458 21.79 27.24 6.48
C GLU A 458 20.54 28.03 6.84
N GLU A 459 20.11 28.96 5.97
CA GLU A 459 18.89 29.73 6.13
C GLU A 459 17.64 28.84 5.99
N ILE A 460 17.56 28.05 4.93
CA ILE A 460 16.52 27.03 4.77
C ILE A 460 16.61 26.00 5.90
N THR A 461 17.78 25.51 6.33
CA THR A 461 17.87 24.58 7.48
C THR A 461 17.41 25.23 8.79
N ARG A 462 17.51 26.56 8.92
CA ARG A 462 16.97 27.31 10.06
C ARG A 462 15.45 27.38 9.98
N GLU A 463 14.88 27.82 8.85
CA GLU A 463 13.43 27.83 8.65
C GLU A 463 12.81 26.43 8.72
N LEU A 464 13.46 25.41 8.14
CA LEU A 464 13.03 24.01 8.26
C LEU A 464 13.17 23.50 9.68
N ARG A 465 14.22 23.89 10.44
CA ARG A 465 14.32 23.52 11.86
C ARG A 465 13.22 24.17 12.67
N ASP A 466 12.93 25.45 12.44
CA ASP A 466 11.90 26.18 13.17
C ASP A 466 10.49 25.70 12.77
N HIS A 467 10.27 25.36 11.50
CA HIS A 467 9.01 24.79 11.00
C HIS A 467 8.83 23.31 11.40
N VAL A 468 9.87 22.47 11.33
CA VAL A 468 9.84 21.10 11.88
C VAL A 468 9.71 21.13 13.39
N THR A 469 10.30 22.10 14.10
CA THR A 469 10.08 22.27 15.55
C THR A 469 8.66 22.73 15.83
N ALA A 470 8.08 23.63 15.02
CA ALA A 470 6.67 24.03 15.15
C ALA A 470 5.72 22.86 14.86
N THR A 471 5.92 22.15 13.76
CA THR A 471 5.10 21.00 13.34
C THR A 471 5.29 19.80 14.26
N ALA A 472 6.50 19.53 14.75
CA ALA A 472 6.75 18.52 15.79
C ALA A 472 6.12 18.94 17.12
N ASN A 473 6.12 20.23 17.49
CA ASN A 473 5.36 20.71 18.65
C ASN A 473 3.84 20.57 18.46
N VAL A 474 3.31 20.79 17.26
CA VAL A 474 1.89 20.56 16.93
C VAL A 474 1.55 19.07 16.92
N MET A 475 2.43 18.20 16.41
CA MET A 475 2.28 16.75 16.49
C MET A 475 2.39 16.25 17.94
N LEU A 476 3.35 16.74 18.73
CA LEU A 476 3.46 16.44 20.15
C LEU A 476 2.25 16.96 20.93
N GLN A 477 1.69 18.13 20.61
CA GLN A 477 0.42 18.62 21.16
C GLN A 477 -0.80 17.79 20.69
N SER A 478 -0.73 17.19 19.50
CA SER A 478 -1.78 16.32 18.97
C SER A 478 -1.72 14.91 19.56
N ILE A 479 -0.51 14.41 19.85
CA ILE A 479 -0.23 13.13 20.52
C ILE A 479 -0.50 13.24 22.02
N ASP A 480 -0.02 14.29 22.69
CA ASP A 480 -0.41 14.68 24.05
C ASP A 480 -1.92 14.94 24.12
N GLY A 481 -2.51 15.55 23.10
CA GLY A 481 -3.96 15.71 22.95
C GLY A 481 -4.71 14.40 22.72
N TYR A 482 -4.10 13.39 22.09
CA TYR A 482 -4.68 12.06 21.89
C TYR A 482 -4.54 11.20 23.15
N GLU A 483 -3.37 11.18 23.79
CA GLU A 483 -3.08 10.53 25.07
C GLU A 483 -3.99 11.09 26.18
N ARG A 484 -4.11 12.42 26.27
CA ARG A 484 -5.05 13.07 27.20
C ARG A 484 -6.51 12.82 26.83
N ARG A 485 -6.86 12.60 25.57
CA ARG A 485 -8.20 12.11 25.23
C ARG A 485 -8.39 10.69 25.77
N HIS A 486 -7.46 9.77 25.50
CA HIS A 486 -7.49 8.40 25.99
C HIS A 486 -7.48 8.25 27.52
N ARG A 487 -6.80 9.15 28.25
CA ARG A 487 -6.62 9.08 29.71
C ARG A 487 -7.44 10.09 30.52
N ARG A 488 -8.02 11.14 29.91
CA ARG A 488 -8.77 12.20 30.61
C ARG A 488 -10.07 12.63 29.95
N ASN A 489 -10.29 12.37 28.65
CA ASN A 489 -11.63 12.52 28.08
C ASN A 489 -12.44 11.26 28.38
N LEU A 490 -13.21 11.31 29.48
CA LEU A 490 -13.98 10.17 29.97
C LEU A 490 -15.00 9.63 28.96
N VAL A 491 -15.51 10.47 28.05
CA VAL A 491 -16.44 10.02 26.98
C VAL A 491 -15.70 9.11 25.99
N PHE A 492 -14.58 9.58 25.46
CA PHE A 492 -13.76 8.81 24.51
C PHE A 492 -13.20 7.53 25.15
N ALA A 493 -12.72 7.62 26.40
CA ALA A 493 -12.22 6.46 27.13
C ALA A 493 -13.34 5.42 27.39
N ALA A 494 -14.55 5.86 27.73
CA ALA A 494 -15.67 4.96 27.95
C ALA A 494 -16.19 4.33 26.65
N GLN A 495 -16.18 5.06 25.53
CA GLN A 495 -16.52 4.50 24.21
C GLN A 495 -15.55 3.40 23.80
N ALA A 496 -14.23 3.61 23.97
CA ALA A 496 -13.22 2.59 23.69
C ALA A 496 -13.37 1.33 24.57
N VAL A 497 -13.79 1.47 25.84
CA VAL A 497 -14.10 0.34 26.72
C VAL A 497 -15.38 -0.37 26.27
N ALA A 498 -16.45 0.38 25.96
CA ALA A 498 -17.72 -0.18 25.52
C ALA A 498 -17.58 -1.03 24.25
N ALA A 499 -16.90 -0.49 23.23
CA ALA A 499 -16.61 -1.21 21.98
C ALA A 499 -15.76 -2.47 22.23
N SER A 500 -14.77 -2.41 23.13
CA SER A 500 -13.94 -3.57 23.50
C SER A 500 -14.73 -4.66 24.24
N ASP A 501 -15.66 -4.26 25.12
CA ASP A 501 -16.56 -5.20 25.81
C ASP A 501 -17.59 -5.81 24.87
N SER A 502 -18.08 -5.06 23.88
CA SER A 502 -19.02 -5.54 22.87
C SER A 502 -18.38 -6.43 21.81
N ALA A 503 -17.16 -6.11 21.36
CA ALA A 503 -16.37 -6.99 20.51
C ALA A 503 -16.09 -8.34 21.20
N ARG A 504 -15.86 -8.33 22.52
CA ARG A 504 -15.76 -9.56 23.32
C ARG A 504 -17.10 -10.31 23.36
N LEU A 505 -18.22 -9.64 23.66
CA LEU A 505 -19.56 -10.28 23.65
C LEU A 505 -19.86 -10.94 22.30
N ALA A 506 -19.58 -10.25 21.18
CA ALA A 506 -19.80 -10.75 19.84
C ALA A 506 -18.90 -11.96 19.53
N THR A 507 -17.62 -11.89 19.90
CA THR A 507 -16.65 -12.99 19.70
C THR A 507 -16.99 -14.22 20.54
N ASP A 508 -17.43 -14.03 21.80
CA ASP A 508 -17.69 -15.12 22.74
C ASP A 508 -19.07 -15.78 22.54
N GLN A 509 -20.09 -15.02 22.10
CA GLN A 509 -21.50 -15.48 22.07
C GLN A 509 -22.19 -15.40 20.69
N MET A 510 -21.77 -14.53 19.78
CA MET A 510 -22.43 -14.31 18.49
C MET A 510 -21.70 -15.02 17.33
N THR A 511 -21.05 -16.15 17.62
CA THR A 511 -20.12 -16.87 16.73
C THR A 511 -20.71 -17.38 15.41
N THR A 512 -22.05 -17.47 15.32
CA THR A 512 -22.79 -17.86 14.11
C THR A 512 -23.63 -16.72 13.51
N GLY A 513 -23.63 -15.54 14.13
CA GLY A 513 -24.46 -14.40 13.69
C GLY A 513 -23.89 -13.71 12.45
N GLN A 514 -24.77 -13.23 11.58
CA GLN A 514 -24.39 -12.43 10.42
C GLN A 514 -24.02 -10.99 10.83
N VAL A 515 -23.00 -10.43 10.17
CA VAL A 515 -22.50 -9.08 10.45
C VAL A 515 -22.91 -8.15 9.33
N PHE A 516 -23.57 -7.04 9.67
CA PHE A 516 -24.10 -6.07 8.71
C PHE A 516 -23.43 -4.71 8.85
N ASP A 517 -23.45 -3.95 7.75
CA ASP A 517 -22.92 -2.60 7.62
C ASP A 517 -23.86 -1.51 8.18
N THR A 518 -25.18 -1.75 8.19
CA THR A 518 -26.18 -0.78 8.62
C THR A 518 -27.35 -1.43 9.39
N PRO A 519 -28.00 -0.71 10.34
CA PRO A 519 -29.13 -1.24 11.11
C PRO A 519 -30.35 -1.53 10.22
N HIS A 520 -30.50 -0.82 9.11
CA HIS A 520 -31.58 -1.06 8.14
C HIS A 520 -31.41 -2.40 7.42
N ASN A 521 -30.17 -2.89 7.23
CA ASN A 521 -29.90 -4.21 6.67
C ASN A 521 -30.10 -5.31 7.74
N THR A 522 -29.63 -5.08 8.97
CA THR A 522 -29.86 -5.94 10.13
C THR A 522 -31.36 -6.16 10.41
N LEU A 523 -32.16 -5.08 10.43
CA LEU A 523 -33.61 -5.12 10.60
C LEU A 523 -34.33 -5.86 9.45
N ARG A 524 -33.95 -5.63 8.18
CA ARG A 524 -34.53 -6.35 7.04
C ARG A 524 -34.15 -7.84 7.05
N TYR A 525 -32.95 -8.19 7.50
CA TYR A 525 -32.57 -9.59 7.71
C TYR A 525 -33.42 -10.24 8.82
N ALA A 526 -33.58 -9.59 9.97
CA ALA A 526 -34.40 -10.10 11.07
C ALA A 526 -35.86 -10.35 10.64
N LEU A 527 -36.45 -9.43 9.87
CA LEU A 527 -37.79 -9.61 9.30
C LEU A 527 -37.88 -10.81 8.34
N SER A 528 -36.81 -11.11 7.59
CA SER A 528 -36.73 -12.27 6.68
C SER A 528 -36.65 -13.63 7.36
N LEU A 529 -36.39 -13.67 8.68
CA LEU A 529 -36.38 -14.89 9.49
C LEU A 529 -37.77 -15.23 10.08
N CYS A 530 -38.74 -14.33 9.98
CA CYS A 530 -40.09 -14.52 10.52
C CYS A 530 -40.97 -15.39 9.60
N ALA A 531 -41.96 -16.07 10.19
CA ALA A 531 -42.98 -16.77 9.41
C ALA A 531 -43.99 -15.80 8.76
N GLY A 532 -44.30 -14.68 9.41
CA GLY A 532 -45.23 -13.66 8.92
C GLY A 532 -46.65 -13.76 9.49
N ASP A 533 -47.00 -14.93 10.04
CA ASP A 533 -48.35 -15.24 10.56
C ASP A 533 -48.66 -14.64 11.95
N GLY A 534 -47.67 -14.03 12.62
CA GLY A 534 -47.81 -13.43 13.95
C GLY A 534 -47.90 -11.90 13.96
N LEU A 535 -48.06 -11.33 15.16
CA LEU A 535 -47.99 -9.88 15.37
C LEU A 535 -46.53 -9.39 15.25
N ALA A 536 -46.35 -8.26 14.57
CA ALA A 536 -45.09 -7.53 14.50
C ALA A 536 -45.20 -6.22 15.31
N LEU A 537 -44.45 -6.11 16.41
CA LEU A 537 -44.56 -4.99 17.35
C LEU A 537 -43.26 -4.20 17.43
N GLU A 538 -43.33 -2.86 17.41
CA GLU A 538 -42.20 -1.95 17.62
C GLU A 538 -42.43 -1.06 18.84
N PHE A 539 -41.42 -0.92 19.69
CA PHE A 539 -41.48 -0.16 20.94
C PHE A 539 -40.47 0.98 20.93
N GLY A 540 -40.97 2.20 20.75
CA GLY A 540 -40.19 3.36 20.31
C GLY A 540 -40.33 3.52 18.80
N VAL A 541 -40.96 4.62 18.35
CA VAL A 541 -41.30 4.85 16.94
C VAL A 541 -40.70 6.17 16.45
N ALA A 542 -40.75 7.21 17.27
CA ALA A 542 -40.28 8.59 17.02
C ALA A 542 -40.72 9.18 15.66
N THR A 543 -39.97 8.90 14.59
CA THR A 543 -40.23 9.36 13.21
C THR A 543 -40.89 8.31 12.30
N GLY A 544 -41.08 7.08 12.79
CA GLY A 544 -41.72 5.98 12.08
C GLY A 544 -40.94 5.47 10.88
N ASN A 545 -39.60 5.51 10.93
CA ASN A 545 -38.75 5.02 9.85
C ASN A 545 -38.54 3.50 9.93
N THR A 546 -38.22 3.00 11.11
CA THR A 546 -38.13 1.57 11.46
C THR A 546 -39.51 0.89 11.33
N LEU A 547 -40.57 1.47 11.89
CA LEU A 547 -41.96 1.02 11.67
C LEU A 547 -42.33 0.86 10.19
N ARG A 548 -41.86 1.77 9.33
CA ARG A 548 -42.12 1.73 7.88
C ARG A 548 -41.37 0.59 7.20
N VAL A 549 -40.14 0.29 7.62
CA VAL A 549 -39.43 -0.91 7.17
C VAL A 549 -40.16 -2.18 7.61
N ILE A 550 -40.70 -2.23 8.83
CA ILE A 550 -41.49 -3.38 9.30
C ILE A 550 -42.77 -3.53 8.46
N ALA A 551 -43.52 -2.44 8.25
CA ALA A 551 -44.74 -2.42 7.44
C ALA A 551 -44.51 -2.75 5.95
N GLU A 552 -43.36 -2.38 5.38
CA GLU A 552 -42.97 -2.76 4.01
C GLU A 552 -42.73 -4.27 3.81
N ASN A 553 -42.52 -5.03 4.90
CA ASN A 553 -42.16 -6.46 4.86
C ASN A 553 -43.20 -7.35 5.59
N ARG A 554 -44.42 -6.86 5.82
CA ARG A 554 -45.52 -7.60 6.49
C ARG A 554 -46.88 -7.32 5.88
N ASP A 555 -47.67 -8.36 5.64
CA ASP A 555 -49.07 -8.27 5.17
C ASP A 555 -50.06 -7.92 6.31
N GLY A 556 -49.76 -6.83 7.03
CA GLY A 556 -50.52 -6.37 8.19
C GLY A 556 -50.04 -6.94 9.53
N GLY A 557 -50.82 -6.72 10.59
CA GLY A 557 -50.45 -7.13 11.96
C GLY A 557 -49.32 -6.30 12.59
N VAL A 558 -49.00 -5.14 12.03
CA VAL A 558 -47.89 -4.27 12.45
C VAL A 558 -48.38 -3.14 13.36
N TYR A 559 -47.76 -2.98 14.54
CA TYR A 559 -48.13 -1.97 15.53
C TYR A 559 -46.91 -1.28 16.12
N GLY A 560 -46.92 0.06 16.16
CA GLY A 560 -45.89 0.88 16.78
C GLY A 560 -46.38 1.52 18.09
N PHE A 561 -45.59 1.39 19.16
CA PHE A 561 -45.90 1.89 20.49
C PHE A 561 -44.97 3.04 20.85
N ASP A 562 -45.52 4.19 21.22
CA ASP A 562 -44.73 5.37 21.61
C ASP A 562 -45.54 6.26 22.56
N SER A 563 -44.85 7.01 23.42
CA SER A 563 -45.47 8.11 24.18
C SER A 563 -45.66 9.36 23.33
N PHE A 564 -44.79 9.56 22.33
CA PHE A 564 -44.47 10.78 21.59
C PHE A 564 -44.13 12.01 22.45
N HIS A 565 -44.14 11.86 23.77
CA HIS A 565 -43.69 12.82 24.78
C HIS A 565 -42.24 12.58 25.21
N GLY A 566 -41.54 11.65 24.54
CA GLY A 566 -40.15 11.32 24.80
C GLY A 566 -39.96 10.37 25.97
N LEU A 567 -38.71 10.27 26.43
CA LEU A 567 -38.30 9.34 27.49
C LEU A 567 -38.97 9.65 28.84
N PRO A 568 -39.56 8.64 29.52
CA PRO A 568 -40.21 8.81 30.83
C PRO A 568 -39.22 9.01 32.00
N GLU A 569 -37.94 8.76 31.80
CA GLU A 569 -36.86 9.06 32.75
C GLU A 569 -35.55 9.38 31.99
N SER A 570 -34.48 9.73 32.69
CA SER A 570 -33.19 10.07 32.07
C SER A 570 -32.39 8.80 31.75
N TRP A 571 -31.93 8.67 30.50
CA TRP A 571 -31.25 7.48 29.99
C TRP A 571 -29.74 7.49 30.24
N ARG A 572 -28.98 8.16 29.37
CA ARG A 572 -27.51 8.29 29.40
C ARG A 572 -27.09 9.76 29.36
N THR A 573 -25.82 10.05 29.60
CA THR A 573 -25.34 11.45 29.64
C THR A 573 -25.57 12.14 28.29
N GLY A 574 -26.48 13.12 28.27
CA GLY A 574 -26.95 13.79 27.06
C GLY A 574 -28.46 13.64 26.80
N PHE A 575 -29.09 12.62 27.39
CA PHE A 575 -30.49 12.22 27.13
C PHE A 575 -31.32 12.28 28.43
N PRO A 576 -31.78 13.47 28.85
CA PRO A 576 -32.70 13.62 29.98
C PRO A 576 -34.12 13.10 29.66
N GLU A 577 -34.95 13.04 30.69
CA GLU A 577 -36.42 12.90 30.59
C GLU A 577 -36.98 13.88 29.53
N GLY A 578 -37.90 13.40 28.69
CA GLY A 578 -38.47 14.14 27.56
C GLY A 578 -37.59 14.21 26.30
N SER A 579 -36.43 13.54 26.26
CA SER A 579 -35.66 13.38 25.01
C SER A 579 -36.51 12.66 23.95
N PHE A 580 -36.32 13.04 22.68
CA PHE A 580 -37.08 12.54 21.51
C PHE A 580 -38.57 12.90 21.43
N ALA A 581 -39.10 13.74 22.34
CA ALA A 581 -40.47 14.24 22.25
C ALA A 581 -40.77 14.97 20.92
N THR A 582 -41.96 14.75 20.35
CA THR A 582 -42.38 15.35 19.07
C THR A 582 -43.78 15.96 19.13
N GLU A 583 -43.95 17.14 18.51
CA GLU A 583 -45.25 17.79 18.32
C GLU A 583 -46.10 17.14 17.20
N ARG A 584 -45.52 16.22 16.41
CA ARG A 584 -46.19 15.55 15.30
C ARG A 584 -45.86 14.07 15.27
N TRP A 585 -46.91 13.26 15.33
CA TRP A 585 -46.80 11.80 15.21
C TRP A 585 -46.68 11.42 13.72
N PRO A 586 -45.91 10.38 13.38
CA PRO A 586 -45.76 9.94 11.99
C PRO A 586 -47.04 9.25 11.48
N GLU A 587 -47.29 9.33 10.18
CA GLU A 587 -48.22 8.42 9.50
C GLU A 587 -47.42 7.33 8.79
N VAL A 588 -47.71 6.06 9.09
CA VAL A 588 -47.02 4.90 8.51
C VAL A 588 -48.07 3.96 7.90
N ALA A 589 -48.15 3.93 6.57
CA ALA A 589 -49.07 3.05 5.87
C ALA A 589 -48.72 1.58 6.13
N GLY A 590 -49.70 0.78 6.52
CA GLY A 590 -49.53 -0.65 6.87
C GLY A 590 -49.35 -0.94 8.37
N ALA A 591 -49.16 0.09 9.21
CA ALA A 591 -49.05 -0.04 10.67
C ALA A 591 -50.08 0.82 11.41
N GLU A 592 -50.45 0.41 12.63
CA GLU A 592 -51.26 1.21 13.56
C GLU A 592 -50.41 1.73 14.73
N LEU A 593 -50.68 2.95 15.20
CA LEU A 593 -49.96 3.57 16.32
C LEU A 593 -50.75 3.48 17.62
N VAL A 594 -50.15 2.88 18.64
CA VAL A 594 -50.72 2.74 19.99
C VAL A 594 -50.03 3.73 20.92
N VAL A 595 -50.67 4.88 21.14
CA VAL A 595 -50.04 6.02 21.82
C VAL A 595 -50.24 5.96 23.35
N GLY A 596 -49.14 5.97 24.09
CA GLY A 596 -49.09 6.04 25.55
C GLY A 596 -47.87 5.35 26.15
N LEU A 597 -47.75 5.36 27.48
CA LEU A 597 -46.71 4.61 28.18
C LEU A 597 -47.00 3.11 28.07
N PHE A 598 -45.96 2.30 27.81
CA PHE A 598 -46.11 0.87 27.51
C PHE A 598 -46.91 0.10 28.58
N ALA A 599 -46.67 0.38 29.87
CA ALA A 599 -47.38 -0.22 31.00
C ALA A 599 -48.89 0.08 31.02
N ASP A 600 -49.32 1.24 30.50
CA ASP A 600 -50.73 1.65 30.49
C ASP A 600 -51.48 1.07 29.27
N VAL A 601 -50.80 0.99 28.11
CA VAL A 601 -51.45 0.62 26.84
C VAL A 601 -51.37 -0.88 26.52
N LEU A 602 -50.26 -1.56 26.81
CA LEU A 602 -50.07 -2.97 26.45
C LEU A 602 -51.10 -3.91 27.07
N PRO A 603 -51.47 -3.82 28.36
CA PRO A 603 -52.41 -4.76 28.96
C PRO A 603 -53.79 -4.75 28.28
N LYS A 604 -54.22 -3.59 27.75
CA LYS A 604 -55.45 -3.47 26.95
C LYS A 604 -55.24 -3.96 25.52
N PHE A 605 -54.19 -3.48 24.86
CA PHE A 605 -53.86 -3.84 23.47
C PHE A 605 -53.79 -5.36 23.28
N LEU A 606 -53.07 -6.05 24.17
CA LEU A 606 -52.87 -7.50 24.08
C LEU A 606 -54.18 -8.27 24.26
N VAL A 607 -55.11 -7.81 25.11
CA VAL A 607 -56.44 -8.43 25.25
C VAL A 607 -57.29 -8.25 24.00
N GLU A 608 -57.18 -7.12 23.31
CA GLU A 608 -57.94 -6.83 22.09
C GLU A 608 -57.35 -7.49 20.83
N HIS A 609 -56.05 -7.78 20.83
CA HIS A 609 -55.32 -8.42 19.72
C HIS A 609 -54.76 -9.79 20.15
N PRO A 610 -55.57 -10.85 20.22
CA PRO A 610 -55.11 -12.18 20.60
C PRO A 610 -54.29 -12.84 19.47
N GLY A 611 -53.07 -13.26 19.79
CA GLY A 611 -52.16 -13.94 18.86
C GLY A 611 -50.73 -14.04 19.40
N PRO A 612 -49.85 -14.85 18.77
CA PRO A 612 -48.42 -14.86 19.06
C PRO A 612 -47.75 -13.58 18.54
N VAL A 613 -46.54 -13.31 19.04
CA VAL A 613 -45.66 -12.24 18.53
C VAL A 613 -44.47 -12.93 17.87
N ASP A 614 -44.42 -12.90 16.54
CA ASP A 614 -43.34 -13.53 15.77
C ASP A 614 -42.23 -12.53 15.40
N PHE A 615 -42.49 -11.22 15.52
CA PHE A 615 -41.47 -10.16 15.44
C PHE A 615 -41.64 -9.09 16.52
N LEU A 616 -40.55 -8.74 17.20
CA LEU A 616 -40.50 -7.77 18.28
C LEU A 616 -39.29 -6.84 18.12
N HIS A 617 -39.51 -5.57 17.78
CA HIS A 617 -38.49 -4.53 17.79
C HIS A 617 -38.54 -3.73 19.09
N ILE A 618 -37.41 -3.66 19.79
CA ILE A 618 -37.21 -2.96 21.05
C ILE A 618 -36.20 -1.85 20.75
N ASP A 619 -36.68 -0.61 20.72
CA ASP A 619 -36.00 0.62 20.27
C ASP A 619 -36.29 1.71 21.31
N CYS A 620 -36.01 1.41 22.59
CA CYS A 620 -36.67 2.08 23.71
C CYS A 620 -35.75 2.60 24.82
N ASP A 621 -34.42 2.55 24.61
CA ASP A 621 -33.30 3.07 25.41
C ASP A 621 -33.14 2.52 26.84
N LEU A 622 -34.25 2.35 27.54
CA LEU A 622 -34.33 2.25 28.99
C LEU A 622 -34.55 0.80 29.43
N TYR A 623 -33.78 0.36 30.43
CA TYR A 623 -34.01 -0.90 31.12
C TYR A 623 -35.47 -1.05 31.61
N SER A 624 -36.07 0.03 32.11
CA SER A 624 -37.47 0.05 32.58
C SER A 624 -38.46 -0.17 31.44
N SER A 625 -38.28 0.49 30.30
CA SER A 625 -39.06 0.29 29.07
C SER A 625 -38.90 -1.12 28.53
N ALA A 626 -37.67 -1.55 28.22
CA ALA A 626 -37.38 -2.86 27.65
C ALA A 626 -37.87 -4.01 28.54
N ARG A 627 -37.68 -3.89 29.86
CA ARG A 627 -38.21 -4.86 30.83
C ARG A 627 -39.74 -4.89 30.85
N THR A 628 -40.41 -3.73 30.81
CA THR A 628 -41.88 -3.67 30.76
C THR A 628 -42.43 -4.36 29.51
N VAL A 629 -41.77 -4.15 28.36
CA VAL A 629 -42.09 -4.84 27.11
C VAL A 629 -41.88 -6.35 27.27
N LEU A 630 -40.73 -6.80 27.75
CA LEU A 630 -40.43 -8.23 27.94
C LEU A 630 -41.35 -8.91 28.96
N GLU A 631 -41.72 -8.26 30.07
CA GLU A 631 -42.66 -8.81 31.06
C GLU A 631 -44.08 -8.97 30.52
N LEU A 632 -44.56 -8.08 29.65
CA LEU A 632 -45.93 -8.09 29.12
C LEU A 632 -46.08 -8.82 27.78
N VAL A 633 -45.08 -8.73 26.90
CA VAL A 633 -45.08 -9.32 25.55
C VAL A 633 -44.41 -10.69 25.53
N GLY A 634 -43.41 -10.92 26.38
CA GLY A 634 -42.65 -12.18 26.48
C GLY A 634 -43.51 -13.46 26.52
N PRO A 635 -44.62 -13.52 27.27
CA PRO A 635 -45.55 -14.66 27.28
C PRO A 635 -46.27 -14.97 25.94
N ARG A 636 -45.96 -14.24 24.85
CA ARG A 636 -46.46 -14.46 23.48
C ARG A 636 -45.38 -14.79 22.47
N LEU A 637 -44.12 -14.78 22.89
CA LEU A 637 -43.02 -15.29 22.10
C LEU A 637 -43.11 -16.83 22.05
N HIS A 638 -42.67 -17.41 20.94
CA HIS A 638 -42.64 -18.85 20.67
C HIS A 638 -41.33 -19.20 19.95
N PRO A 639 -40.95 -20.49 19.81
CA PRO A 639 -39.81 -20.86 18.96
C PRO A 639 -39.97 -20.29 17.55
N GLY A 640 -38.93 -19.63 17.05
CA GLY A 640 -38.98 -18.90 15.78
C GLY A 640 -39.43 -17.43 15.88
N SER A 641 -39.87 -16.93 17.04
CA SER A 641 -40.02 -15.49 17.25
C SER A 641 -38.66 -14.81 17.11
N VAL A 642 -38.62 -13.68 16.40
CA VAL A 642 -37.42 -12.86 16.21
C VAL A 642 -37.55 -11.58 17.03
N ILE A 643 -36.49 -11.23 17.75
CA ILE A 643 -36.36 -10.00 18.52
C ILE A 643 -35.21 -9.19 17.92
N VAL A 644 -35.43 -7.89 17.71
CA VAL A 644 -34.38 -6.92 17.41
C VAL A 644 -34.32 -5.93 18.56
N PHE A 645 -33.13 -5.69 19.07
CA PHE A 645 -32.83 -4.66 20.06
C PHE A 645 -31.99 -3.59 19.38
N ASP A 646 -32.40 -2.32 19.37
CA ASP A 646 -31.61 -1.23 18.74
C ASP A 646 -30.46 -0.76 19.63
N GLU A 647 -30.63 -0.83 20.97
CA GLU A 647 -29.69 -0.26 21.95
C GLU A 647 -29.13 -1.34 22.88
N TYR A 648 -28.64 -2.45 22.29
CA TYR A 648 -28.19 -3.65 22.98
C TYR A 648 -26.73 -3.59 23.45
N PHE A 649 -25.82 -3.03 22.63
CA PHE A 649 -24.37 -3.05 22.89
C PHE A 649 -23.64 -1.81 22.34
N ASN A 650 -22.30 -1.79 22.38
CA ASN A 650 -21.40 -0.82 21.74
C ASN A 650 -21.32 0.60 22.34
N TYR A 651 -22.11 0.94 23.38
CA TYR A 651 -22.07 2.26 24.04
C TYR A 651 -21.72 2.29 25.54
N PRO A 652 -21.22 3.42 26.09
CA PRO A 652 -20.93 3.57 27.52
C PRO A 652 -22.12 3.22 28.43
N GLY A 653 -22.10 2.03 29.02
CA GLY A 653 -23.10 1.54 29.97
C GLY A 653 -24.12 0.54 29.42
N TRP A 654 -24.02 0.07 28.17
CA TRP A 654 -24.97 -0.85 27.53
C TRP A 654 -25.38 -2.06 28.41
N GLN A 655 -24.45 -2.55 29.25
CA GLN A 655 -24.67 -3.65 30.21
C GLN A 655 -25.73 -3.35 31.28
N HIS A 656 -26.35 -2.17 31.29
CA HIS A 656 -27.36 -1.75 32.27
C HIS A 656 -28.76 -1.54 31.67
N HIS A 657 -28.89 -1.59 30.34
CA HIS A 657 -30.10 -1.22 29.60
C HIS A 657 -30.80 -2.44 28.98
N GLU A 658 -31.02 -2.46 27.66
CA GLU A 658 -31.80 -3.49 26.98
C GLU A 658 -31.17 -4.89 27.12
N TYR A 659 -29.83 -4.97 27.01
CA TYR A 659 -29.06 -6.19 27.33
C TYR A 659 -29.42 -6.73 28.71
N ARG A 660 -29.46 -5.87 29.74
CA ARG A 660 -29.76 -6.29 31.11
C ARG A 660 -31.20 -6.78 31.24
N ALA A 661 -32.15 -6.09 30.62
CA ALA A 661 -33.55 -6.52 30.60
C ALA A 661 -33.72 -7.90 29.93
N TRP A 662 -33.00 -8.15 28.83
CA TRP A 662 -32.98 -9.44 28.16
C TRP A 662 -32.36 -10.56 29.01
N GLN A 663 -31.17 -10.32 29.60
CA GLN A 663 -30.51 -11.32 30.46
C GLN A 663 -31.36 -11.65 31.70
N GLU A 664 -32.01 -10.66 32.33
CA GLU A 664 -32.92 -10.88 33.45
C GLU A 664 -34.19 -11.64 33.03
N TYR A 665 -34.76 -11.33 31.87
CA TYR A 665 -35.90 -12.07 31.29
C TYR A 665 -35.55 -13.54 31.05
N VAL A 666 -34.48 -13.81 30.29
CA VAL A 666 -33.99 -15.17 30.00
C VAL A 666 -33.71 -15.96 31.29
N ALA A 667 -33.08 -15.34 32.29
CA ALA A 667 -32.80 -16.00 33.56
C ALA A 667 -34.05 -16.34 34.37
N ALA A 668 -35.13 -15.55 34.23
CA ALA A 668 -36.40 -15.74 34.92
C ALA A 668 -37.36 -16.70 34.21
N THR A 669 -37.34 -16.76 32.87
CA THR A 669 -38.22 -17.62 32.06
C THR A 669 -37.57 -18.95 31.65
N HIS A 670 -36.24 -19.03 31.69
CA HIS A 670 -35.44 -20.09 31.07
C HIS A 670 -35.66 -20.24 29.54
N THR A 671 -36.02 -19.14 28.86
CA THR A 671 -36.11 -19.08 27.39
C THR A 671 -34.75 -19.34 26.74
N GLU A 672 -34.68 -20.28 25.80
CA GLU A 672 -33.49 -20.50 24.97
C GLU A 672 -33.56 -19.70 23.66
N PHE A 673 -32.42 -19.22 23.19
CA PHE A 673 -32.31 -18.38 22.01
C PHE A 673 -30.94 -18.52 21.33
N VAL A 674 -30.85 -17.99 20.11
CA VAL A 674 -29.59 -17.76 19.38
C VAL A 674 -29.47 -16.31 18.94
N TYR A 675 -28.25 -15.80 18.82
CA TYR A 675 -27.97 -14.54 18.14
C TYR A 675 -27.86 -14.80 16.63
N GLU A 676 -28.70 -14.12 15.84
CA GLU A 676 -28.76 -14.29 14.37
C GLU A 676 -27.89 -13.27 13.63
N GLY A 677 -27.63 -12.10 14.23
CA GLY A 677 -26.75 -11.10 13.64
C GLY A 677 -26.68 -9.79 14.42
N TYR A 678 -25.82 -8.89 13.96
CA TYR A 678 -25.62 -7.55 14.55
C TYR A 678 -25.05 -6.56 13.52
N THR A 679 -25.17 -5.26 13.83
CA THR A 679 -24.56 -4.18 13.02
C THR A 679 -23.14 -3.89 13.52
N VAL A 680 -22.16 -3.77 12.60
CA VAL A 680 -20.73 -3.69 12.93
C VAL A 680 -20.29 -2.38 13.61
N ASP A 681 -20.94 -1.25 13.29
CA ASP A 681 -20.60 0.10 13.80
C ASP A 681 -21.85 0.83 14.29
N ASN A 682 -22.66 0.13 15.10
CA ASN A 682 -23.88 0.63 15.74
C ASN A 682 -24.20 -0.24 16.99
N GLU A 683 -25.36 -0.05 17.59
CA GLU A 683 -25.79 -0.56 18.89
C GLU A 683 -26.80 -1.75 18.75
N GLN A 684 -27.31 -2.02 17.52
CA GLN A 684 -28.38 -2.99 17.20
C GLN A 684 -27.94 -4.47 17.06
N VAL A 685 -28.74 -5.40 17.63
CA VAL A 685 -28.55 -6.87 17.63
C VAL A 685 -29.86 -7.65 17.37
N VAL A 686 -29.77 -8.78 16.66
CA VAL A 686 -30.87 -9.72 16.35
C VAL A 686 -30.76 -11.01 17.16
N VAL A 687 -31.86 -11.40 17.79
CA VAL A 687 -32.05 -12.65 18.55
C VAL A 687 -33.21 -13.44 17.96
N ARG A 688 -33.11 -14.77 17.91
CA ARG A 688 -34.24 -15.66 17.59
C ARG A 688 -34.44 -16.70 18.69
N ILE A 689 -35.69 -16.87 19.11
CA ILE A 689 -36.09 -17.84 20.13
C ILE A 689 -35.98 -19.26 19.59
N THR A 690 -35.38 -20.17 20.37
CA THR A 690 -35.28 -21.60 20.06
C THR A 690 -36.15 -22.47 20.95
N HIS A 691 -36.42 -22.07 22.19
CA HIS A 691 -37.37 -22.77 23.07
C HIS A 691 -38.01 -21.82 24.10
N THR A 692 -39.30 -22.05 24.40
CA THR A 692 -40.04 -21.37 25.46
C THR A 692 -40.58 -22.38 26.48
N PRO A 693 -40.10 -22.38 27.74
CA PRO A 693 -40.56 -23.33 28.75
C PRO A 693 -42.06 -23.25 29.02
N GLY A 694 -42.76 -24.31 28.61
CA GLY A 694 -44.22 -24.41 28.66
C GLY A 694 -44.78 -25.36 27.60
N GLU A 695 -44.11 -25.48 26.44
CA GLU A 695 -44.53 -26.32 25.31
C GLU A 695 -44.71 -27.81 25.63
N ASP A 696 -43.95 -28.34 26.60
CA ASP A 696 -44.08 -29.72 27.10
C ASP A 696 -45.41 -29.99 27.85
N THR A 697 -46.21 -28.95 28.12
CA THR A 697 -47.54 -29.10 28.73
C THR A 697 -48.61 -29.19 27.63
N PRO A 698 -49.23 -30.37 27.39
CA PRO A 698 -50.30 -30.47 26.39
C PRO A 698 -51.50 -29.60 26.79
N PRO A 699 -52.24 -29.03 25.82
CA PRO A 699 -53.36 -28.15 26.11
C PRO A 699 -54.41 -28.86 26.97
N GLN A 700 -54.81 -28.21 28.07
CA GLN A 700 -55.89 -28.72 28.92
C GLN A 700 -57.22 -28.66 28.17
N ALA A 701 -58.01 -29.72 28.30
CA ALA A 701 -59.19 -30.03 27.47
C ALA A 701 -60.52 -29.50 28.06
#